data_AF-A0A9W7XY08-F1
#
_entry.id   AF-A0A9W7XY08-F1
#
_cell.length_a   1.000
_cell.length_b   1.000
_cell.length_c   1.000
_cell.angle_alpha   90.00
_cell.angle_beta   90.00
_cell.angle_gamma   90.00
#
_symmetry.space_group_name_H-M   'P 1'
#
loop_
_entity.id
_entity.type
_entity.pdbx_description
1 polymer ?
#
loop_
_entity_poly.entity_id
_entity_poly.type
_entity_poly.pdbx_seq_one_letter_code
_entity_poly.pdbx_strand_id
1 'polypeptide(L)'
;MGAKYTYDESGVTFFYFALTVLSLVVAPATLYLIAGKKDSDAKTKPKTPKVRTRKPKAKSNVPTIKLGLILLGWVLIFLLSYKVKNTEIKEGEKWDPYQILGIDIGEKEEIITRSYRKLSLKWHPDKVSNDMKEKAGEMMAEINRAYKTLTNAEARENYEKYGNPDGMQTQSMGIALPRILVEAHTSPFVLLLYGLVFGFVMPFYVGRWWYNSTRYQKDGILNPTMGTFFKNIREHISQRNLIELLTAADEFAEDDLKYRDSEEATLNEISEKVQRVSRRYALELFNKSKKFTSKDAWKANVLLHAHFFRVQIDSVDLADQQQQMVAISLMLIHRGLLQISTAHMWFSCSLLLMNISQMLAQGVYSHDAPLVQLPGITWENQPKIYKEKKLYSVHQLMRMPAAEQRSALDVLNDKQFEVAMQCAKLIPRIEVPRVLLTVVGDKVITKESFVTLIVKLKVANTSKKIVPREKGAPVLDIESIADEDTDAIERFVATHGKSAAKHTPAEAYCPHFAGRKDSQWWLCFANYQSGKLVVPPILISDLSTERVITLQFQSPPQCRTYRFQLLIKSDSYIGCDIMQDIDMTVVERSTLPPEPPIDDDISEPEADSIAAQMAQMRGQQAGARRNEDDSSDDE
;
A
#
# COMPACT_ATOMS: atom_id res chain seq x y z
N MET A 1 20.87 14.03 46.26
CA MET A 1 21.32 15.30 45.67
C MET A 1 21.08 15.23 44.17
N GLY A 2 20.12 16.01 43.64
CA GLY A 2 19.93 16.08 42.19
C GLY A 2 21.13 16.77 41.55
N ALA A 3 21.61 16.28 40.41
CA ALA A 3 22.64 16.95 39.64
C ALA A 3 22.20 18.38 39.35
N LYS A 4 22.99 19.38 39.78
CA LYS A 4 22.73 20.79 39.46
C LYS A 4 23.21 21.02 38.04
N TYR A 5 22.26 21.15 37.11
CA TYR A 5 22.55 21.53 35.74
C TYR A 5 22.80 23.04 35.64
N THR A 6 23.77 23.42 34.82
CA THR A 6 24.02 24.82 34.45
C THR A 6 23.39 25.08 33.07
N TYR A 7 22.60 26.13 32.95
CA TYR A 7 21.97 26.51 31.68
C TYR A 7 22.87 27.48 30.91
N ASP A 8 22.69 27.55 29.59
CA ASP A 8 23.45 28.46 28.75
C ASP A 8 23.02 29.92 28.97
N GLU A 9 23.95 30.74 29.44
CA GLU A 9 23.80 32.19 29.60
C GLU A 9 24.29 32.96 28.39
N SER A 10 25.25 32.38 27.66
CA SER A 10 25.87 33.00 26.47
C SER A 10 25.00 32.86 25.22
N GLY A 11 24.13 31.85 25.19
CA GLY A 11 23.30 31.47 24.04
C GLY A 11 24.06 30.73 22.93
N VAL A 12 25.40 30.65 23.02
CA VAL A 12 26.26 30.04 22.01
C VAL A 12 25.97 28.54 21.87
N THR A 13 25.92 27.81 23.00
CA THR A 13 25.70 26.37 22.99
C THR A 13 24.30 26.01 22.50
N PHE A 14 23.29 26.84 22.82
CA PHE A 14 21.93 26.68 22.29
C PHE A 14 21.87 26.82 20.78
N PHE A 15 22.57 27.80 20.19
CA PHE A 15 22.54 27.98 18.74
C PHE A 15 23.17 26.81 17.99
N TYR A 16 24.26 26.23 18.50
CA TYR A 16 24.82 24.98 17.94
C TYR A 16 23.85 23.81 18.08
N PHE A 17 23.22 23.65 19.25
CA PHE A 17 22.21 22.61 19.44
C PHE A 17 21.02 22.78 18.48
N ALA A 18 20.43 23.96 18.39
CA ALA A 18 19.31 24.24 17.49
C ALA A 18 19.68 24.04 16.01
N LEU A 19 20.89 24.44 15.61
CA LEU A 19 21.39 24.27 14.25
C LEU A 19 21.53 22.78 13.88
N THR A 20 22.11 21.97 14.77
CA THR A 20 22.28 20.54 14.52
C THR A 20 20.93 19.81 14.42
N VAL A 21 20.01 20.05 15.35
CA VAL A 21 18.65 19.46 15.33
C VAL A 21 17.89 19.86 14.05
N LEU A 22 17.94 21.14 13.69
CA LEU A 22 17.26 21.64 12.49
C LEU A 22 17.88 21.06 11.21
N SER A 23 19.21 20.97 11.14
CA SER A 23 19.93 20.36 10.01
C SER A 23 19.60 18.87 9.86
N LEU A 24 19.46 18.14 10.98
CA LEU A 24 19.12 16.72 11.00
C LEU A 24 17.72 16.45 10.41
N VAL A 25 16.80 17.40 10.52
CA VAL A 25 15.44 17.26 9.95
C VAL A 25 15.38 17.77 8.51
N VAL A 26 15.94 18.97 8.25
CA VAL A 26 15.81 19.64 6.95
C VAL A 26 16.64 18.94 5.87
N ALA A 27 17.87 18.51 6.16
CA ALA A 27 18.74 17.92 5.14
C ALA A 27 18.18 16.59 4.58
N PRO A 28 17.78 15.58 5.38
CA PRO A 28 17.15 14.37 4.85
C PRO A 28 15.83 14.65 4.14
N ALA A 29 15.00 15.59 4.63
CA ALA A 29 13.76 15.97 3.99
C ALA A 29 13.99 16.57 2.58
N THR A 30 15.06 17.34 2.40
CA THR A 30 15.43 17.90 1.09
C THR A 30 15.96 16.83 0.15
N LEU A 31 16.77 15.89 0.65
CA LEU A 31 17.26 14.76 -0.12
C LEU A 31 16.10 13.88 -0.60
N TYR A 32 15.11 13.63 0.26
CA TYR A 32 13.91 12.88 -0.11
C TYR A 32 13.11 13.60 -1.21
N LEU A 33 12.94 14.91 -1.13
CA LEU A 33 12.23 15.70 -2.15
C LEU A 33 12.96 15.67 -3.51
N ILE A 34 14.28 15.77 -3.50
CA ILE A 34 15.12 15.76 -4.71
C ILE A 34 15.17 14.36 -5.32
N ALA A 35 15.36 13.32 -4.50
CA ALA A 35 15.39 11.93 -4.94
C ALA A 35 14.03 11.45 -5.47
N GLY A 36 12.93 11.85 -4.81
CA GLY A 36 11.56 11.50 -5.21
C GLY A 36 11.11 12.09 -6.55
N LYS A 37 11.85 13.05 -7.12
CA LYS A 37 11.57 13.63 -8.44
C LYS A 37 12.08 12.75 -9.60
N LYS A 38 12.93 11.76 -9.34
CA LYS A 38 13.55 10.92 -10.38
C LYS A 38 12.63 9.80 -10.90
N ASP A 39 11.57 9.44 -10.16
CA ASP A 39 10.65 8.33 -10.52
C ASP A 39 9.29 8.78 -11.11
N SER A 40 9.05 10.08 -11.31
CA SER A 40 7.75 10.55 -11.82
C SER A 40 7.59 10.47 -13.35
N ASP A 41 8.68 10.38 -14.11
CA ASP A 41 8.64 10.37 -15.58
C ASP A 41 8.49 8.98 -16.21
N ALA A 42 8.40 7.92 -15.40
CA ALA A 42 8.12 6.56 -15.88
C ALA A 42 6.62 6.18 -15.88
N LYS A 43 5.70 7.14 -15.72
CA LYS A 43 4.27 6.89 -15.97
C LYS A 43 4.03 6.91 -17.47
N THR A 44 4.24 5.77 -18.12
CA THR A 44 3.80 5.48 -19.49
C THR A 44 2.46 6.17 -19.78
N LYS A 45 2.44 7.07 -20.78
CA LYS A 45 1.21 7.65 -21.33
C LYS A 45 0.21 6.53 -21.59
N PRO A 46 -1.11 6.74 -21.36
CA PRO A 46 -2.11 5.70 -21.61
C PRO A 46 -1.93 5.21 -23.05
N LYS A 47 -1.66 3.91 -23.20
CA LYS A 47 -1.50 3.28 -24.52
C LYS A 47 -2.85 3.09 -25.21
N THR A 48 -3.94 3.16 -24.44
CA THR A 48 -5.31 3.00 -24.91
C THR A 48 -5.89 4.34 -25.38
N PRO A 49 -6.55 4.39 -26.55
CA PRO A 49 -7.24 5.59 -26.99
C PRO A 49 -8.42 5.87 -26.04
N LYS A 50 -8.35 6.96 -25.28
CA LYS A 50 -9.42 7.41 -24.39
C LYS A 50 -10.20 8.53 -25.05
N VAL A 51 -11.52 8.48 -24.96
CA VAL A 51 -12.40 9.56 -25.45
C VAL A 51 -12.35 10.75 -24.50
N ARG A 52 -12.09 10.51 -23.20
CA ARG A 52 -11.93 11.55 -22.18
C ARG A 52 -10.58 11.41 -21.48
N THR A 53 -9.75 12.45 -21.54
CA THR A 53 -8.37 12.45 -21.01
C THR A 53 -8.18 13.29 -19.76
N ARG A 54 -9.16 14.13 -19.40
CA ARG A 54 -9.09 15.00 -18.23
C ARG A 54 -9.33 14.18 -16.97
N LYS A 55 -8.29 14.07 -16.14
CA LYS A 55 -8.40 13.49 -14.79
C LYS A 55 -9.16 14.47 -13.89
N PRO A 56 -10.00 13.98 -12.96
CA PRO A 56 -10.56 14.84 -11.93
C PRO A 56 -9.42 15.50 -11.15
N LYS A 57 -9.55 16.80 -10.87
CA LYS A 57 -8.52 17.59 -10.19
C LYS A 57 -8.29 17.02 -8.79
N ALA A 58 -7.20 16.29 -8.59
CA ALA A 58 -6.74 15.95 -7.24
C ALA A 58 -6.20 17.24 -6.59
N LYS A 59 -6.99 17.86 -5.70
CA LYS A 59 -6.56 19.02 -4.90
C LYS A 59 -5.57 18.54 -3.83
N SER A 60 -4.33 18.28 -4.20
CA SER A 60 -3.24 18.13 -3.23
C SER A 60 -2.49 19.46 -3.16
N ASN A 61 -2.86 20.30 -2.20
CA ASN A 61 -2.08 21.49 -1.79
C ASN A 61 -0.94 21.11 -0.82
N VAL A 62 -0.80 19.83 -0.51
CA VAL A 62 0.22 19.28 0.38
C VAL A 62 1.68 19.49 -0.10
N PRO A 63 2.02 19.36 -1.41
CA PRO A 63 3.41 19.51 -1.83
C PRO A 63 3.90 20.97 -1.73
N THR A 64 3.02 21.96 -1.90
CA THR A 64 3.39 23.38 -1.76
C THR A 64 3.64 23.77 -0.31
N ILE A 65 2.83 23.27 0.63
CA ILE A 65 3.05 23.51 2.08
C ILE A 65 4.34 22.85 2.55
N LYS A 66 4.59 21.59 2.15
CA LYS A 66 5.84 20.87 2.51
C LYS A 66 7.08 21.57 1.97
N LEU A 67 7.04 22.05 0.73
CA LEU A 67 8.13 22.82 0.14
C LEU A 67 8.37 24.14 0.89
N GLY A 68 7.29 24.85 1.25
CA GLY A 68 7.37 26.08 2.06
C GLY A 68 8.04 25.87 3.42
N LEU A 69 7.70 24.78 4.13
CA LEU A 69 8.32 24.43 5.42
C LEU A 69 9.81 24.11 5.29
N ILE A 70 10.20 23.40 4.22
CA ILE A 70 11.61 23.11 3.95
C ILE A 70 12.39 24.39 3.68
N LEU A 71 11.85 25.32 2.88
CA LEU A 71 12.48 26.62 2.61
C LEU A 71 12.61 27.45 3.89
N LEU A 72 11.58 27.50 4.73
CA LEU A 72 11.63 28.15 6.04
C LEU A 72 12.73 27.52 6.92
N GLY A 73 12.86 26.20 6.91
CA GLY A 73 13.91 25.48 7.63
C GLY A 73 15.32 25.91 7.21
N TRP A 74 15.59 26.04 5.90
CA TRP A 74 16.87 26.55 5.41
C TRP A 74 17.14 28.01 5.78
N VAL A 75 16.12 28.87 5.74
CA VAL A 75 16.24 30.26 6.19
C VAL A 75 16.61 30.31 7.67
N LEU A 76 15.98 29.49 8.51
CA LEU A 76 16.30 29.39 9.93
C LEU A 76 17.72 28.85 10.18
N ILE A 77 18.17 27.84 9.43
CA ILE A 77 19.58 27.35 9.50
C ILE A 77 20.55 28.49 9.15
N PHE A 78 20.27 29.25 8.09
CA PHE A 78 21.10 30.37 7.67
C PHE A 78 21.17 31.47 8.75
N LEU A 79 20.02 31.84 9.32
CA LEU A 79 19.94 32.82 10.40
C LEU A 79 20.68 32.37 11.67
N LEU A 80 20.53 31.10 12.06
CA LEU A 80 21.25 30.52 13.20
C LEU A 80 22.76 30.49 12.93
N SER A 81 23.18 30.11 11.71
CA SER A 81 24.59 30.10 11.32
C SER A 81 25.20 31.51 11.35
N TYR A 82 24.43 32.52 10.91
CA TYR A 82 24.82 33.92 10.99
C TYR A 82 24.98 34.39 12.45
N LYS A 83 24.03 34.00 13.32
CA LYS A 83 24.10 34.30 14.76
C LYS A 83 25.32 33.63 15.40
N VAL A 84 25.59 32.36 15.13
CA VAL A 84 26.76 31.64 15.62
C VAL A 84 28.05 32.35 15.21
N LYS A 85 28.19 32.73 13.93
CA LYS A 85 29.39 33.40 13.41
C LYS A 85 29.70 34.73 14.12
N ASN A 86 28.66 35.47 14.52
CA ASN A 86 28.80 36.81 15.09
C ASN A 86 28.84 36.83 16.63
N THR A 87 28.78 35.67 17.30
CA THR A 87 28.81 35.61 18.76
C THR A 87 30.24 35.36 19.23
N GLU A 88 30.79 36.29 20.03
CA GLU A 88 32.13 36.16 20.60
C GLU A 88 32.14 35.09 21.70
N ILE A 89 32.98 34.06 21.52
CA ILE A 89 33.21 33.06 22.55
C ILE A 89 34.21 33.67 23.53
N LYS A 90 33.76 34.01 24.74
CA LYS A 90 34.67 34.30 25.85
C LYS A 90 35.25 32.98 26.34
N GLU A 91 36.27 32.46 25.65
CA GLU A 91 37.08 31.38 26.22
C GLU A 91 37.67 31.90 27.52
N GLY A 92 37.41 31.20 28.63
CA GLY A 92 38.05 31.52 29.89
C GLY A 92 39.55 31.42 29.70
N GLU A 93 40.26 32.54 29.87
CA GLU A 93 41.71 32.62 29.73
C GLU A 93 42.35 31.50 30.56
N LYS A 94 43.09 30.61 29.91
CA LYS A 94 43.70 29.44 30.55
C LYS A 94 44.70 29.94 31.59
N TRP A 95 44.38 29.78 32.87
CA TRP A 95 45.20 30.27 33.98
C TRP A 95 46.56 29.56 34.00
N ASP A 96 47.64 30.29 33.71
CA ASP A 96 49.01 29.80 33.65
C ASP A 96 49.90 30.48 34.72
N PRO A 97 50.32 29.77 35.78
CA PRO A 97 51.10 30.33 36.87
C PRO A 97 52.51 30.76 36.44
N TYR A 98 53.08 30.16 35.38
CA TYR A 98 54.39 30.55 34.86
C TYR A 98 54.32 31.88 34.11
N GLN A 99 53.25 32.08 33.33
CA GLN A 99 53.00 33.35 32.64
C GLN A 99 52.69 34.49 33.61
N ILE A 100 51.91 34.23 34.68
CA ILE A 100 51.60 35.21 35.72
C ILE A 100 52.86 35.66 36.47
N LEU A 101 53.79 34.75 36.72
CA LEU A 101 55.08 35.06 37.37
C LEU A 101 56.17 35.51 36.39
N GLY A 102 55.91 35.46 35.07
CA GLY A 102 56.85 35.87 34.02
C GLY A 102 58.14 35.04 33.99
N ILE A 103 58.04 33.73 34.21
CA ILE A 103 59.16 32.78 34.26
C ILE A 103 58.94 31.62 33.28
N ASP A 104 60.02 30.99 32.84
CA ASP A 104 59.95 29.81 31.98
C ASP A 104 59.55 28.54 32.76
N ILE A 105 58.96 27.59 32.03
CA ILE A 105 58.49 26.31 32.59
C ILE A 105 59.71 25.49 33.05
N GLY A 106 59.73 25.06 34.32
CA GLY A 106 60.80 24.22 34.87
C GLY A 106 61.94 24.98 35.57
N GLU A 107 61.79 26.29 35.77
CA GLU A 107 62.77 27.10 36.51
C GLU A 107 62.97 26.65 37.97
N LYS A 108 64.18 26.90 38.51
CA LYS A 108 64.54 26.55 39.90
C LYS A 108 63.71 27.38 40.88
N GLU A 109 63.37 26.80 42.03
CA GLU A 109 62.57 27.44 43.09
C GLU A 109 63.15 28.81 43.51
N GLU A 110 64.47 28.96 43.51
CA GLU A 110 65.16 30.23 43.78
C GLU A 110 64.74 31.38 42.83
N ILE A 111 64.49 31.07 41.56
CA ILE A 111 64.07 32.03 40.52
C ILE A 111 62.58 32.35 40.67
N ILE A 112 61.77 31.37 41.07
CA ILE A 112 60.34 31.53 41.39
C ILE A 112 60.18 32.50 42.57
N THR A 113 60.92 32.29 43.67
CA THR A 113 60.88 33.19 44.83
C THR A 113 61.41 34.58 44.50
N ARG A 114 62.42 34.70 43.62
CA ARG A 114 62.96 35.99 43.17
C ARG A 114 61.93 36.77 42.35
N SER A 115 61.25 36.11 41.41
CA SER A 115 60.21 36.76 40.59
C SER A 115 59.00 37.15 41.43
N TYR A 116 58.56 36.27 42.33
CA TYR A 116 57.51 36.57 43.30
C TYR A 116 57.83 37.82 44.13
N ARG A 117 59.02 37.89 44.76
CA ARG A 117 59.43 39.08 45.53
C ARG A 117 59.40 40.36 44.69
N LYS A 118 59.87 40.29 43.44
CA LYS A 118 59.89 41.43 42.51
C LYS A 118 58.48 41.90 42.14
N LEU A 119 57.58 40.96 41.83
CA LEU A 119 56.19 41.25 41.46
C LEU A 119 55.36 41.69 42.67
N SER A 120 55.52 41.07 43.83
CA SER A 120 54.86 41.49 45.08
C SER A 120 55.31 42.88 45.53
N LEU A 121 56.60 43.24 45.35
CA LEU A 121 57.07 44.60 45.60
C LEU A 121 56.47 45.62 44.62
N LYS A 122 56.20 45.23 43.37
CA LYS A 122 55.58 46.07 42.34
C LYS A 122 54.09 46.29 42.60
N TRP A 123 53.39 45.26 43.06
CA TRP A 123 51.94 45.27 43.26
C TRP A 123 51.53 45.39 44.73
N HIS A 124 52.43 45.78 45.64
CA HIS A 124 52.11 45.96 47.06
C HIS A 124 51.10 47.10 47.25
N PRO A 125 50.02 46.93 48.05
CA PRO A 125 48.96 47.93 48.21
C PRO A 125 49.46 49.30 48.70
N ASP A 126 50.59 49.32 49.43
CA ASP A 126 51.22 50.56 49.93
C ASP A 126 52.06 51.32 48.90
N LYS A 127 52.41 50.70 47.75
CA LYS A 127 53.29 51.29 46.72
C LYS A 127 52.56 51.74 45.46
N VAL A 128 51.27 51.45 45.36
CA VAL A 128 50.44 51.69 44.18
C VAL A 128 49.48 52.86 44.43
N SER A 129 49.20 53.67 43.41
CA SER A 129 48.26 54.80 43.51
C SER A 129 46.84 54.33 43.85
N ASN A 130 46.02 55.22 44.43
CA ASN A 130 44.70 54.87 44.98
C ASN A 130 43.76 54.22 43.94
N ASP A 131 43.87 54.61 42.66
CA ASP A 131 43.03 54.11 41.56
C ASP A 131 43.43 52.70 41.06
N MET A 132 44.65 52.26 41.38
CA MET A 132 45.18 50.95 40.99
C MET A 132 45.21 49.95 42.14
N LYS A 133 44.70 50.31 43.33
CA LYS A 133 44.67 49.42 44.50
C LYS A 133 43.82 48.18 44.29
N GLU A 134 42.70 48.29 43.60
CA GLU A 134 41.79 47.16 43.34
C GLU A 134 42.44 46.14 42.38
N LYS A 135 42.98 46.62 41.25
CA LYS A 135 43.77 45.80 40.31
C LYS A 135 45.04 45.24 40.95
N ALA A 136 45.71 46.00 41.81
CA ALA A 136 46.87 45.51 42.55
C ALA A 136 46.48 44.39 43.52
N GLY A 137 45.29 44.45 44.13
CA GLY A 137 44.74 43.38 44.96
C GLY A 137 44.48 42.10 44.18
N GLU A 138 43.84 42.20 43.01
CA GLU A 138 43.58 41.06 42.12
C GLU A 138 44.87 40.43 41.60
N MET A 139 45.78 41.25 41.05
CA MET A 139 47.09 40.78 40.57
C MET A 139 47.93 40.17 41.70
N MET A 140 47.91 40.77 42.90
CA MET A 140 48.61 40.20 44.06
C MET A 140 48.00 38.85 44.48
N ALA A 141 46.67 38.70 44.43
CA ALA A 141 45.99 37.44 44.72
C ALA A 141 46.39 36.36 43.70
N GLU A 142 46.44 36.70 42.41
CA GLU A 142 46.90 35.79 41.34
C GLU A 142 48.38 35.43 41.46
N ILE A 143 49.25 36.41 41.75
CA ILE A 143 50.68 36.20 42.00
C ILE A 143 50.88 35.28 43.21
N ASN A 144 50.11 35.48 44.28
CA ASN A 144 50.12 34.61 45.46
C ASN A 144 49.63 33.20 45.12
N ARG A 145 48.58 33.07 44.30
CA ARG A 145 48.05 31.77 43.85
C ARG A 145 49.06 31.04 42.97
N ALA A 146 49.68 31.73 42.01
CA ALA A 146 50.72 31.21 41.13
C ALA A 146 51.95 30.76 41.93
N TYR A 147 52.43 31.59 42.86
CA TYR A 147 53.55 31.24 43.74
C TYR A 147 53.26 30.00 44.58
N LYS A 148 52.07 29.94 45.22
CA LYS A 148 51.65 28.76 46.00
C LYS A 148 51.57 27.49 45.15
N THR A 149 51.10 27.63 43.90
CA THR A 149 50.96 26.51 42.96
C THR A 149 52.32 25.94 42.57
N LEU A 150 53.32 26.80 42.31
CA LEU A 150 54.65 26.35 41.88
C LEU A 150 55.58 25.93 43.04
N THR A 151 55.32 26.40 44.26
CA THR A 151 56.14 26.11 45.45
C THR A 151 55.69 24.84 46.18
N ASN A 152 54.38 24.56 46.21
CA ASN A 152 53.87 23.34 46.84
C ASN A 152 53.96 22.16 45.86
N ALA A 153 54.71 21.12 46.23
CA ALA A 153 54.90 19.92 45.41
C ALA A 153 53.57 19.26 44.98
N GLU A 154 52.58 19.20 45.87
CA GLU A 154 51.26 18.60 45.59
C GLU A 154 50.45 19.48 44.63
N ALA A 155 50.43 20.80 44.83
CA ALA A 155 49.72 21.74 43.96
C ALA A 155 50.35 21.84 42.56
N ARG A 156 51.69 21.72 42.50
CA ARG A 156 52.44 21.69 41.24
C ARG A 156 52.16 20.42 40.46
N GLU A 157 52.19 19.27 41.12
CA GLU A 157 51.84 17.97 40.50
C GLU A 157 50.37 17.97 40.03
N ASN A 158 49.45 18.53 40.83
CA ASN A 158 48.05 18.70 40.45
C ASN A 158 47.88 19.63 39.24
N TYR A 159 48.63 20.73 39.18
CA TYR A 159 48.64 21.61 38.02
C TYR A 159 49.20 20.93 36.77
N GLU A 160 50.29 20.16 36.90
CA GLU A 160 50.90 19.43 35.79
C GLU A 160 49.99 18.30 35.27
N LYS A 161 49.25 17.62 36.15
CA LYS A 161 48.31 16.54 35.78
C LYS A 161 46.93 17.03 35.32
N TYR A 162 46.39 18.09 35.93
CA TYR A 162 45.00 18.53 35.74
C TYR A 162 44.85 19.97 35.23
N GLY A 163 45.94 20.72 35.07
CA GLY A 163 45.93 22.12 34.62
C GLY A 163 45.41 23.12 35.66
N ASN A 164 45.22 22.71 36.92
CA ASN A 164 44.67 23.53 38.01
C ASN A 164 45.33 23.13 39.35
N PRO A 165 45.70 24.09 40.24
CA PRO A 165 46.41 23.77 41.49
C PRO A 165 45.59 22.94 42.47
N ASP A 166 44.26 23.08 42.40
CA ASP A 166 43.31 22.45 43.32
C ASP A 166 42.94 21.00 42.93
N GLY A 167 43.58 20.45 41.89
CA GLY A 167 43.34 19.09 41.40
C GLY A 167 42.21 18.98 40.37
N MET A 168 41.69 17.75 40.19
CA MET A 168 40.65 17.43 39.20
C MET A 168 39.38 18.25 39.46
N GLN A 169 39.02 19.11 38.51
CA GLN A 169 37.78 19.87 38.60
C GLN A 169 36.58 18.95 38.37
N THR A 170 35.55 19.09 39.20
CA THR A 170 34.27 18.41 39.01
C THR A 170 33.66 18.89 37.70
N GLN A 171 33.45 17.99 36.74
CA GLN A 171 32.79 18.35 35.48
C GLN A 171 31.37 18.86 35.77
N SER A 172 31.13 20.15 35.52
CA SER A 172 29.79 20.73 35.59
C SER A 172 29.00 20.31 34.36
N MET A 173 27.94 19.53 34.55
CA MET A 173 27.04 19.15 33.46
C MET A 173 26.18 20.35 33.05
N GLY A 174 26.41 20.88 31.86
CA GLY A 174 25.64 21.97 31.26
C GLY A 174 24.53 21.47 30.34
N ILE A 175 23.38 22.13 30.34
CA ILE A 175 22.30 21.93 29.36
C ILE A 175 22.36 23.09 28.36
N ALA A 176 22.40 22.78 27.07
CA ALA A 176 22.43 23.75 25.98
C ALA A 176 21.12 24.54 25.80
N LEU A 177 20.17 24.47 26.74
CA LEU A 177 18.94 25.26 26.70
C LEU A 177 19.21 26.64 27.30
N PRO A 178 18.62 27.71 26.74
CA PRO A 178 18.85 29.06 27.23
C PRO A 178 18.25 29.23 28.62
N ARG A 179 18.97 29.93 29.51
CA ARG A 179 18.53 30.21 30.88
C ARG A 179 17.17 30.94 30.94
N ILE A 180 16.87 31.74 29.92
CA ILE A 180 15.60 32.47 29.76
C ILE A 180 14.39 31.52 29.77
N LEU A 181 14.52 30.23 29.39
CA LEU A 181 13.37 29.31 29.41
C LEU A 181 13.01 28.83 30.84
N VAL A 182 13.95 28.90 31.78
CA VAL A 182 13.84 28.34 33.14
C VAL A 182 13.85 29.43 34.22
N GLU A 183 14.11 30.68 33.83
CA GLU A 183 14.08 31.83 34.72
C GLU A 183 12.70 32.04 35.37
N ALA A 184 12.68 32.53 36.61
CA ALA A 184 11.46 32.59 37.42
C ALA A 184 10.32 33.44 36.80
N HIS A 185 10.68 34.44 35.99
CA HIS A 185 9.72 35.33 35.32
C HIS A 185 9.05 34.66 34.11
N THR A 186 9.77 33.84 33.36
CA THR A 186 9.35 33.23 32.08
C THR A 186 8.84 31.81 32.22
N SER A 187 9.35 31.06 33.20
CA SER A 187 8.93 29.69 33.54
C SER A 187 7.40 29.49 33.62
N PRO A 188 6.61 30.36 34.29
CA PRO A 188 5.15 30.17 34.33
C PRO A 188 4.49 30.27 32.94
N PHE A 189 5.01 31.11 32.04
CA PHE A 189 4.50 31.22 30.68
C PHE A 189 4.82 29.98 29.84
N VAL A 190 6.02 29.42 30.00
CA VAL A 190 6.43 28.18 29.31
C VAL A 190 5.58 27.01 29.79
N LEU A 191 5.35 26.90 31.10
CA LEU A 191 4.47 25.88 31.68
C LEU A 191 3.02 26.04 31.23
N LEU A 192 2.52 27.28 31.13
CA LEU A 192 1.18 27.56 30.60
C LEU A 192 1.07 27.18 29.13
N LEU A 193 2.07 27.51 28.30
CA LEU A 193 2.11 27.11 26.90
C LEU A 193 2.14 25.58 26.75
N TYR A 194 2.98 24.91 27.55
CA TYR A 194 3.01 23.45 27.60
C TYR A 194 1.66 22.87 27.98
N GLY A 195 1.03 23.40 29.04
CA GLY A 195 -0.32 23.02 29.46
C GLY A 195 -1.37 23.25 28.38
N LEU A 196 -1.27 24.33 27.61
CA LEU A 196 -2.18 24.63 26.49
C LEU A 196 -1.98 23.65 25.33
N VAL A 197 -0.73 23.38 24.96
CA VAL A 197 -0.41 22.45 23.87
C VAL A 197 -0.88 21.03 24.21
N PHE A 198 -0.57 20.53 25.41
CA PHE A 198 -0.97 19.17 25.81
C PHE A 198 -2.42 19.06 26.25
N GLY A 199 -3.01 20.13 26.82
CA GLY A 199 -4.39 20.13 27.30
C GLY A 199 -5.44 20.42 26.22
N PHE A 200 -5.11 21.23 25.21
CA PHE A 200 -6.07 21.63 24.17
C PHE A 200 -5.62 21.26 22.77
N VAL A 201 -4.40 21.62 22.37
CA VAL A 201 -3.94 21.41 20.98
C VAL A 201 -3.88 19.93 20.65
N MET A 202 -3.22 19.14 21.50
CA MET A 202 -3.09 17.70 21.29
C MET A 202 -4.47 17.00 21.31
N PRO A 203 -5.35 17.18 22.32
CA PRO A 203 -6.69 16.59 22.28
C PRO A 203 -7.54 17.06 21.09
N PHE A 204 -7.42 18.31 20.66
CA PHE A 204 -8.13 18.80 19.48
C PHE A 204 -7.69 18.09 18.19
N TYR A 205 -6.38 17.98 17.95
CA TYR A 205 -5.87 17.31 16.75
C TYR A 205 -6.09 15.80 16.80
N VAL A 206 -5.89 15.17 17.95
CA VAL A 206 -6.17 13.74 18.16
C VAL A 206 -7.66 13.47 17.98
N GLY A 207 -8.53 14.30 18.55
CA GLY A 207 -9.97 14.20 18.38
C GLY A 207 -10.38 14.37 16.91
N ARG A 208 -9.90 15.42 16.23
CA ARG A 208 -10.17 15.63 14.80
C ARG A 208 -9.67 14.47 13.94
N TRP A 209 -8.48 13.95 14.21
CA TRP A 209 -7.94 12.78 13.51
C TRP A 209 -8.78 11.54 13.78
N TRP A 210 -9.14 11.28 15.04
CA TRP A 210 -9.98 10.16 15.44
C TRP A 210 -11.34 10.21 14.73
N TYR A 211 -12.08 11.32 14.86
CA TYR A 211 -13.37 11.47 14.21
C TYR A 211 -13.30 11.40 12.68
N ASN A 212 -12.22 11.87 12.06
CA ASN A 212 -12.04 11.72 10.62
C ASN A 212 -11.67 10.28 10.23
N SER A 213 -10.85 9.59 11.03
CA SER A 213 -10.43 8.22 10.78
C SER A 213 -11.56 7.21 11.02
N THR A 214 -12.45 7.46 11.99
CA THR A 214 -13.59 6.59 12.32
C THR A 214 -14.77 6.77 11.37
N ARG A 215 -14.75 7.76 10.45
CA ARG A 215 -15.80 7.92 9.44
C ARG A 215 -15.72 6.88 8.33
N TYR A 216 -14.52 6.40 8.05
CA TYR A 216 -14.26 5.45 6.98
C TYR A 216 -13.99 4.06 7.53
N GLN A 217 -14.47 3.05 6.82
CA GLN A 217 -14.09 1.66 7.06
C GLN A 217 -12.68 1.39 6.50
N LYS A 218 -12.08 0.25 6.87
CA LYS A 218 -10.78 -0.21 6.35
C LYS A 218 -10.68 -0.16 4.83
N ASP A 219 -11.79 -0.36 4.13
CA ASP A 219 -11.86 -0.40 2.67
C ASP A 219 -11.97 1.00 2.00
N GLY A 220 -12.08 2.07 2.80
CA GLY A 220 -12.17 3.46 2.32
C GLY A 220 -13.58 3.90 1.92
N ILE A 221 -14.61 3.22 2.44
CA ILE A 221 -16.03 3.57 2.26
C ILE A 221 -16.56 4.24 3.54
N LEU A 222 -17.50 5.17 3.41
CA LEU A 222 -18.14 5.82 4.55
C LEU A 222 -18.99 4.82 5.35
N ASN A 223 -18.88 4.86 6.68
CA ASN A 223 -19.67 4.01 7.57
C ASN A 223 -21.20 4.14 7.37
N PRO A 224 -21.77 5.36 7.22
CA PRO A 224 -23.18 5.54 6.90
C PRO A 224 -23.63 4.82 5.61
N THR A 225 -22.80 4.88 4.57
CA THR A 225 -23.08 4.23 3.29
C THR A 225 -23.08 2.71 3.40
N MET A 226 -22.10 2.15 4.11
CA MET A 226 -22.06 0.71 4.38
C MET A 226 -23.31 0.27 5.17
N GLY A 227 -23.75 1.07 6.15
CA GLY A 227 -25.01 0.83 6.87
C GLY A 227 -26.23 0.80 5.95
N THR A 228 -26.30 1.74 5.01
CA THR A 228 -27.37 1.79 3.98
C THR A 228 -27.33 0.58 3.05
N PHE A 229 -26.15 0.16 2.60
CA PHE A 229 -25.97 -1.03 1.76
C PHE A 229 -26.38 -2.29 2.49
N PHE A 230 -25.86 -2.53 3.69
CA PHE A 230 -26.16 -3.72 4.50
C PHE A 230 -27.66 -3.85 4.79
N LYS A 231 -28.34 -2.75 5.12
CA LYS A 231 -29.78 -2.75 5.42
C LYS A 231 -30.64 -3.13 4.22
N ASN A 232 -30.24 -2.74 3.01
CA ASN A 232 -31.09 -2.76 1.81
C ASN A 232 -30.72 -3.82 0.78
N ILE A 233 -29.51 -4.37 0.81
CA ILE A 233 -29.09 -5.45 -0.09
C ILE A 233 -29.85 -6.76 0.23
N ARG A 234 -30.15 -7.52 -0.82
CA ARG A 234 -30.90 -8.78 -0.78
C ARG A 234 -30.31 -9.75 -1.81
N GLU A 235 -30.50 -11.06 -1.59
CA GLU A 235 -30.02 -12.13 -2.49
C GLU A 235 -30.59 -12.00 -3.91
N HIS A 236 -31.91 -11.79 -4.01
CA HIS A 236 -32.62 -11.57 -5.27
C HIS A 236 -33.02 -10.11 -5.39
N ILE A 237 -32.11 -9.29 -5.92
CA ILE A 237 -32.34 -7.87 -6.21
C ILE A 237 -32.30 -7.64 -7.72
N SER A 238 -33.18 -6.78 -8.24
CA SER A 238 -33.16 -6.41 -9.65
C SER A 238 -32.03 -5.42 -9.95
N GLN A 239 -31.58 -5.38 -11.21
CA GLN A 239 -30.52 -4.47 -11.66
C GLN A 239 -30.87 -3.01 -11.36
N ARG A 240 -32.09 -2.60 -11.72
CA ARG A 240 -32.62 -1.27 -11.39
C ARG A 240 -32.49 -0.94 -9.89
N ASN A 241 -33.01 -1.80 -9.01
CA ASN A 241 -33.02 -1.51 -7.57
C ASN A 241 -31.60 -1.48 -6.99
N LEU A 242 -30.68 -2.25 -7.56
CA LEU A 242 -29.28 -2.26 -7.16
C LEU A 242 -28.53 -0.99 -7.60
N ILE A 243 -28.83 -0.46 -8.80
CA ILE A 243 -28.33 0.85 -9.24
C ILE A 243 -28.91 1.96 -8.35
N GLU A 244 -30.21 1.91 -8.03
CA GLU A 244 -30.84 2.86 -7.11
C GLU A 244 -30.17 2.80 -5.71
N LEU A 245 -29.88 1.60 -5.20
CA LEU A 245 -29.15 1.42 -3.94
C LEU A 245 -27.73 2.01 -4.01
N LEU A 246 -27.00 1.77 -5.10
CA LEU A 246 -25.67 2.33 -5.31
C LEU A 246 -25.70 3.86 -5.30
N THR A 247 -26.71 4.47 -5.93
CA THR A 247 -26.86 5.93 -5.99
C THR A 247 -27.28 6.56 -4.67
N ALA A 248 -27.75 5.77 -3.71
CA ALA A 248 -28.13 6.22 -2.38
C ALA A 248 -26.93 6.37 -1.42
N ALA A 249 -25.70 6.21 -1.92
CA ALA A 249 -24.47 6.33 -1.16
C ALA A 249 -24.19 7.77 -0.73
N ASP A 250 -23.71 7.95 0.49
CA ASP A 250 -23.45 9.27 1.10
C ASP A 250 -22.18 9.92 0.53
N GLU A 251 -21.30 9.15 -0.13
CA GLU A 251 -20.14 9.68 -0.85
C GLU A 251 -20.55 10.65 -1.97
N PHE A 252 -21.76 10.53 -2.52
CA PHE A 252 -22.29 11.46 -3.51
C PHE A 252 -22.81 12.77 -2.89
N ALA A 253 -22.98 12.82 -1.57
CA ALA A 253 -23.36 14.01 -0.83
C ALA A 253 -22.15 14.80 -0.29
N GLU A 254 -20.92 14.30 -0.45
CA GLU A 254 -19.69 14.99 -0.05
C GLU A 254 -19.08 15.86 -1.16
N ASP A 255 -18.31 16.87 -0.75
CA ASP A 255 -17.46 17.72 -1.59
C ASP A 255 -18.16 18.39 -2.81
N ASP A 256 -17.49 18.35 -3.96
CA ASP A 256 -17.91 18.98 -5.21
C ASP A 256 -19.01 18.16 -5.95
N LEU A 257 -19.43 17.00 -5.41
CA LEU A 257 -20.44 16.12 -6.00
C LEU A 257 -21.86 16.41 -5.55
N LYS A 258 -22.01 17.04 -4.38
CA LYS A 258 -23.29 17.43 -3.80
C LYS A 258 -24.17 18.18 -4.80
N TYR A 259 -25.48 17.97 -4.70
CA TYR A 259 -26.48 18.69 -5.47
C TYR A 259 -26.41 20.20 -5.25
N ARG A 260 -26.48 20.97 -6.34
CA ARG A 260 -26.57 22.44 -6.31
C ARG A 260 -27.82 22.87 -7.07
N ASP A 261 -28.59 23.80 -6.51
CA ASP A 261 -29.84 24.26 -7.13
C ASP A 261 -29.60 24.93 -8.50
N SER A 262 -28.39 25.47 -8.75
CA SER A 262 -27.99 26.02 -10.06
C SER A 262 -27.95 24.98 -11.18
N GLU A 263 -27.80 23.69 -10.84
CA GLU A 263 -27.66 22.60 -11.81
C GLU A 263 -29.02 21.98 -12.19
N GLU A 264 -30.12 22.37 -11.51
CA GLU A 264 -31.43 21.73 -11.62
C GLU A 264 -31.99 21.72 -13.05
N ALA A 265 -31.93 22.86 -13.74
CA ALA A 265 -32.43 22.98 -15.11
C ALA A 265 -31.70 22.00 -16.06
N THR A 266 -30.37 21.95 -15.97
CA THR A 266 -29.54 21.04 -16.78
C THR A 266 -29.77 19.58 -16.42
N LEU A 267 -29.95 19.25 -15.14
CA LEU A 267 -30.22 17.88 -14.69
C LEU A 267 -31.59 17.39 -15.13
N ASN A 268 -32.61 18.26 -15.15
CA ASN A 268 -33.94 17.93 -15.69
C ASN A 268 -33.88 17.65 -17.19
N GLU A 269 -33.14 18.45 -17.96
CA GLU A 269 -32.93 18.21 -19.40
C GLU A 269 -32.24 16.86 -19.66
N ILE A 270 -31.17 16.56 -18.91
CA ILE A 270 -30.47 15.26 -19.00
C ILE A 270 -31.41 14.13 -18.61
N SER A 271 -32.20 14.29 -17.54
CA SER A 271 -33.18 13.31 -17.07
C SER A 271 -34.21 12.99 -18.15
N GLU A 272 -34.73 13.99 -18.86
CA GLU A 272 -35.66 13.79 -19.98
C GLU A 272 -34.99 13.04 -21.16
N LYS A 273 -33.76 13.41 -21.52
CA LYS A 273 -32.96 12.70 -22.55
C LYS A 273 -32.76 11.24 -22.16
N VAL A 274 -32.36 10.97 -20.92
CA VAL A 274 -32.18 9.62 -20.35
C VAL A 274 -33.50 8.84 -20.39
N GLN A 275 -34.60 9.45 -19.96
CA GLN A 275 -35.91 8.80 -19.95
C GLN A 275 -36.37 8.44 -21.37
N ARG A 276 -36.14 9.32 -22.36
CA ARG A 276 -36.44 9.06 -23.77
C ARG A 276 -35.66 7.87 -24.31
N VAL A 277 -34.36 7.78 -23.99
CA VAL A 277 -33.52 6.64 -24.41
C VAL A 277 -33.97 5.36 -23.71
N SER A 278 -34.26 5.42 -22.41
CA SER A 278 -34.65 4.28 -21.59
C SER A 278 -35.97 3.63 -22.02
N ARG A 279 -36.96 4.40 -22.51
CA ARG A 279 -38.25 3.86 -23.02
C ARG A 279 -38.09 2.77 -24.08
N ARG A 280 -36.96 2.75 -24.80
CA ARG A 280 -36.70 1.73 -25.82
C ARG A 280 -36.36 0.35 -25.26
N TYR A 281 -35.86 0.29 -24.03
CA TYR A 281 -35.51 -0.97 -23.38
C TYR A 281 -36.73 -1.66 -22.74
N ALA A 282 -37.91 -1.00 -22.72
CA ALA A 282 -39.25 -1.46 -22.30
C ALA A 282 -39.41 -2.09 -20.90
N LEU A 283 -38.45 -2.91 -20.44
CA LEU A 283 -38.46 -3.68 -19.20
C LEU A 283 -37.93 -2.88 -18.00
N GLU A 284 -36.96 -1.99 -18.21
CA GLU A 284 -36.33 -1.19 -17.15
C GLU A 284 -36.35 0.30 -17.46
N LEU A 285 -37.54 0.92 -17.35
CA LEU A 285 -37.67 2.36 -17.51
C LEU A 285 -36.97 3.12 -16.37
N PHE A 286 -36.15 4.09 -16.75
CA PHE A 286 -35.64 5.11 -15.86
C PHE A 286 -36.82 5.91 -15.29
N ASN A 287 -37.09 5.71 -14.00
CA ASN A 287 -38.05 6.49 -13.23
C ASN A 287 -37.38 6.96 -11.95
N LYS A 288 -37.79 8.11 -11.43
CA LYS A 288 -37.33 8.59 -10.12
C LYS A 288 -37.57 7.51 -9.05
N SER A 289 -36.56 7.24 -8.22
CA SER A 289 -36.68 6.23 -7.16
C SER A 289 -37.76 6.66 -6.16
N LYS A 290 -38.58 5.71 -5.74
CA LYS A 290 -39.57 5.93 -4.67
C LYS A 290 -38.95 5.77 -3.27
N LYS A 291 -37.84 5.03 -3.18
CA LYS A 291 -37.21 4.63 -1.92
C LYS A 291 -36.11 5.59 -1.49
N PHE A 292 -35.30 6.05 -2.44
CA PHE A 292 -34.21 6.99 -2.20
C PHE A 292 -34.56 8.33 -2.85
N THR A 293 -35.07 9.25 -2.02
CA THR A 293 -35.65 10.53 -2.47
C THR A 293 -34.73 11.73 -2.26
N SER A 294 -33.49 11.52 -1.79
CA SER A 294 -32.54 12.63 -1.61
C SER A 294 -32.18 13.24 -2.97
N LYS A 295 -32.01 14.57 -2.99
CA LYS A 295 -31.62 15.30 -4.22
C LYS A 295 -30.26 14.82 -4.76
N ASP A 296 -29.34 14.50 -3.86
CA ASP A 296 -28.00 13.97 -4.20
C ASP A 296 -28.09 12.60 -4.87
N ALA A 297 -28.90 11.68 -4.33
CA ALA A 297 -29.11 10.37 -4.93
C ALA A 297 -29.81 10.48 -6.29
N TRP A 298 -30.76 11.42 -6.44
CA TRP A 298 -31.39 11.68 -7.73
C TRP A 298 -30.37 12.17 -8.77
N LYS A 299 -29.51 13.14 -8.42
CA LYS A 299 -28.42 13.61 -9.29
C LYS A 299 -27.48 12.48 -9.69
N ALA A 300 -27.02 11.68 -8.73
CA ALA A 300 -26.16 10.53 -9.00
C ALA A 300 -26.85 9.53 -9.94
N ASN A 301 -28.13 9.23 -9.73
CA ASN A 301 -28.89 8.31 -10.55
C ASN A 301 -29.05 8.81 -12.00
N VAL A 302 -29.38 10.09 -12.19
CA VAL A 302 -29.44 10.70 -13.54
C VAL A 302 -28.08 10.62 -14.24
N LEU A 303 -26.99 10.99 -13.56
CA LEU A 303 -25.65 11.02 -14.15
C LEU A 303 -25.11 9.62 -14.46
N LEU A 304 -25.34 8.61 -13.62
CA LEU A 304 -24.95 7.22 -13.90
C LEU A 304 -25.74 6.64 -15.08
N HIS A 305 -27.05 6.86 -15.16
CA HIS A 305 -27.83 6.43 -16.33
C HIS A 305 -27.44 7.18 -17.60
N ALA A 306 -27.11 8.48 -17.51
CA ALA A 306 -26.55 9.23 -18.63
C ALA A 306 -25.22 8.62 -19.12
N HIS A 307 -24.40 8.08 -18.20
CA HIS A 307 -23.16 7.36 -18.55
C HIS A 307 -23.45 6.03 -19.25
N PHE A 308 -24.36 5.21 -18.71
CA PHE A 308 -24.72 3.94 -19.33
C PHE A 308 -25.30 4.08 -20.74
N PHE A 309 -26.14 5.08 -20.95
CA PHE A 309 -26.77 5.35 -22.25
C PHE A 309 -25.93 6.26 -23.16
N ARG A 310 -24.74 6.69 -22.71
CA ARG A 310 -23.83 7.60 -23.44
C ARG A 310 -24.51 8.91 -23.87
N VAL A 311 -25.38 9.46 -23.03
CA VAL A 311 -26.02 10.76 -23.27
C VAL A 311 -24.97 11.86 -23.16
N GLN A 312 -24.92 12.76 -24.14
CA GLN A 312 -24.00 13.89 -24.14
C GLN A 312 -24.42 14.93 -23.08
N ILE A 313 -23.44 15.42 -22.33
CA ILE A 313 -23.59 16.44 -21.30
C ILE A 313 -22.82 17.66 -21.77
N ASP A 314 -23.52 18.79 -21.92
CA ASP A 314 -22.95 20.02 -22.49
C ASP A 314 -22.08 20.78 -21.47
N SER A 315 -22.40 20.67 -20.19
CA SER A 315 -21.63 21.32 -19.13
C SER A 315 -20.40 20.50 -18.73
N VAL A 316 -19.23 21.15 -18.79
CA VAL A 316 -17.94 20.54 -18.47
C VAL A 316 -17.88 20.08 -17.01
N ASP A 317 -18.45 20.86 -16.10
CA ASP A 317 -18.42 20.57 -14.66
C ASP A 317 -19.26 19.34 -14.30
N LEU A 318 -20.47 19.19 -14.85
CA LEU A 318 -21.29 17.98 -14.64
C LEU A 318 -20.67 16.75 -15.30
N ALA A 319 -20.00 16.91 -16.45
CA ALA A 319 -19.27 15.82 -17.08
C ALA A 319 -18.08 15.35 -16.22
N ASP A 320 -17.35 16.27 -15.59
CA ASP A 320 -16.28 15.96 -14.64
C ASP A 320 -16.86 15.27 -13.37
N GLN A 321 -17.99 15.75 -12.84
CA GLN A 321 -18.69 15.13 -11.70
C GLN A 321 -19.19 13.73 -12.04
N GLN A 322 -19.79 13.51 -13.21
CA GLN A 322 -20.24 12.19 -13.67
C GLN A 322 -19.08 11.18 -13.65
N GLN A 323 -17.90 11.56 -14.13
CA GLN A 323 -16.75 10.66 -14.16
C GLN A 323 -16.21 10.34 -12.76
N GLN A 324 -16.25 11.31 -11.84
CA GLN A 324 -15.93 11.07 -10.43
C GLN A 324 -16.95 10.11 -9.80
N MET A 325 -18.25 10.31 -10.06
CA MET A 325 -19.30 9.42 -9.59
C MET A 325 -19.12 7.99 -10.12
N VAL A 326 -18.82 7.81 -11.41
CA VAL A 326 -18.54 6.48 -11.98
C VAL A 326 -17.34 5.81 -11.30
N ALA A 327 -16.27 6.55 -11.02
CA ALA A 327 -15.09 6.02 -10.33
C ALA A 327 -15.40 5.62 -8.87
N ILE A 328 -16.16 6.43 -8.14
CA ILE A 328 -16.62 6.13 -6.78
C ILE A 328 -17.58 4.94 -6.81
N SER A 329 -18.52 4.87 -7.75
CA SER A 329 -19.44 3.75 -7.93
C SER A 329 -18.71 2.41 -8.12
N LEU A 330 -17.65 2.38 -8.93
CA LEU A 330 -16.81 1.18 -9.07
C LEU A 330 -16.17 0.78 -7.73
N MET A 331 -15.64 1.76 -6.98
CA MET A 331 -15.08 1.50 -5.66
C MET A 331 -16.13 0.94 -4.69
N LEU A 332 -17.32 1.55 -4.65
CA LEU A 332 -18.44 1.15 -3.77
C LEU A 332 -18.94 -0.28 -4.07
N ILE A 333 -18.98 -0.67 -5.35
CA ILE A 333 -19.34 -2.04 -5.74
C ILE A 333 -18.27 -3.02 -5.24
N HIS A 334 -17.01 -2.81 -5.63
CA HIS A 334 -15.90 -3.73 -5.35
C HIS A 334 -15.62 -3.89 -3.86
N ARG A 335 -15.61 -2.76 -3.13
CA ARG A 335 -15.18 -2.70 -1.73
C ARG A 335 -16.34 -2.68 -0.74
N GLY A 336 -17.58 -2.57 -1.21
CA GLY A 336 -18.76 -2.48 -0.34
C GLY A 336 -19.78 -3.57 -0.65
N LEU A 337 -20.59 -3.35 -1.69
CA LEU A 337 -21.71 -4.24 -2.01
C LEU A 337 -21.27 -5.68 -2.30
N LEU A 338 -20.16 -5.88 -3.01
CA LEU A 338 -19.65 -7.20 -3.32
C LEU A 338 -19.11 -7.91 -2.08
N GLN A 339 -18.48 -7.17 -1.15
CA GLN A 339 -18.05 -7.76 0.13
C GLN A 339 -19.25 -8.24 0.96
N ILE A 340 -20.33 -7.47 1.03
CA ILE A 340 -21.55 -7.89 1.74
C ILE A 340 -22.16 -9.12 1.07
N SER A 341 -22.32 -9.10 -0.26
CA SER A 341 -22.91 -10.22 -1.03
C SER A 341 -22.09 -11.51 -0.89
N THR A 342 -20.76 -11.39 -0.90
CA THR A 342 -19.85 -12.53 -0.78
C THR A 342 -19.77 -13.06 0.65
N ALA A 343 -19.88 -12.21 1.67
CA ALA A 343 -20.01 -12.65 3.07
C ALA A 343 -21.27 -13.52 3.29
N HIS A 344 -22.35 -13.21 2.58
CA HIS A 344 -23.58 -14.03 2.57
C HIS A 344 -23.56 -15.19 1.57
N MET A 345 -22.50 -15.34 0.78
CA MET A 345 -22.36 -16.35 -0.28
C MET A 345 -23.47 -16.30 -1.36
N TRP A 346 -24.04 -15.12 -1.62
CA TRP A 346 -25.07 -14.95 -2.65
C TRP A 346 -24.47 -14.91 -4.05
N PHE A 347 -24.75 -15.92 -4.87
CA PHE A 347 -24.21 -15.99 -6.24
C PHE A 347 -24.88 -14.96 -7.16
N SER A 348 -26.21 -14.96 -7.21
CA SER A 348 -27.00 -14.12 -8.12
C SER A 348 -26.73 -12.62 -7.91
N CYS A 349 -26.69 -12.17 -6.65
CA CYS A 349 -26.39 -10.77 -6.32
C CYS A 349 -24.95 -10.40 -6.71
N SER A 350 -23.97 -11.26 -6.41
CA SER A 350 -22.56 -11.04 -6.77
C SER A 350 -22.37 -10.95 -8.28
N LEU A 351 -23.04 -11.82 -9.04
CA LEU A 351 -22.99 -11.79 -10.50
C LEU A 351 -23.55 -10.48 -11.08
N LEU A 352 -24.68 -10.02 -10.52
CA LEU A 352 -25.29 -8.76 -10.93
C LEU A 352 -24.39 -7.55 -10.62
N LEU A 353 -23.73 -7.54 -9.46
CA LEU A 353 -22.75 -6.51 -9.09
C LEU A 353 -21.57 -6.49 -10.07
N MET A 354 -21.05 -7.67 -10.45
CA MET A 354 -20.00 -7.78 -11.45
C MET A 354 -20.46 -7.29 -12.84
N ASN A 355 -21.71 -7.56 -13.23
CA ASN A 355 -22.30 -7.00 -14.46
C ASN A 355 -22.35 -5.47 -14.42
N ILE A 356 -22.81 -4.87 -13.32
CA ILE A 356 -22.86 -3.41 -13.17
C ILE A 356 -21.44 -2.80 -13.18
N SER A 357 -20.45 -3.50 -12.60
CA SER A 357 -19.04 -3.10 -12.68
C SER A 357 -18.56 -2.98 -14.13
N GLN A 358 -18.86 -3.98 -14.97
CA GLN A 358 -18.56 -3.95 -16.41
C GLN A 358 -19.31 -2.81 -17.13
N MET A 359 -20.59 -2.60 -16.80
CA MET A 359 -21.41 -1.51 -17.35
C MET A 359 -20.81 -0.13 -17.05
N LEU A 360 -20.34 0.10 -15.81
CA LEU A 360 -19.68 1.33 -15.40
C LEU A 360 -18.34 1.52 -16.11
N ALA A 361 -17.54 0.45 -16.23
CA ALA A 361 -16.23 0.51 -16.88
C ALA A 361 -16.34 0.83 -18.38
N GLN A 362 -17.27 0.20 -19.10
CA GLN A 362 -17.42 0.37 -20.56
C GLN A 362 -18.39 1.49 -20.95
N GLY A 363 -19.25 1.95 -20.02
CA GLY A 363 -20.35 2.87 -20.34
C GLY A 363 -21.34 2.24 -21.31
N VAL A 364 -21.84 1.04 -20.97
CA VAL A 364 -22.78 0.25 -21.78
C VAL A 364 -23.88 -0.28 -20.86
N TYR A 365 -25.12 -0.38 -21.34
CA TYR A 365 -26.20 -0.98 -20.56
C TYR A 365 -26.26 -2.51 -20.74
N SER A 366 -26.79 -3.25 -19.76
CA SER A 366 -26.78 -4.73 -19.78
C SER A 366 -27.55 -5.35 -20.96
N HIS A 367 -28.57 -4.67 -21.49
CA HIS A 367 -29.35 -5.12 -22.64
C HIS A 367 -28.73 -4.77 -24.00
N ASP A 368 -27.65 -3.99 -24.03
CA ASP A 368 -26.95 -3.68 -25.27
C ASP A 368 -26.05 -4.85 -25.71
N ALA A 369 -25.77 -4.90 -27.01
CA ALA A 369 -24.84 -5.92 -27.53
C ALA A 369 -23.41 -5.64 -27.00
N PRO A 370 -22.64 -6.67 -26.60
CA PRO A 370 -21.24 -6.52 -26.20
C PRO A 370 -20.38 -5.80 -27.24
N LEU A 371 -20.77 -5.86 -28.52
CA LEU A 371 -20.13 -5.15 -29.62
C LEU A 371 -20.08 -3.61 -29.44
N VAL A 372 -21.01 -3.02 -28.68
CA VAL A 372 -21.08 -1.58 -28.39
C VAL A 372 -19.86 -1.05 -27.61
N GLN A 373 -19.03 -1.94 -27.06
CA GLN A 373 -17.74 -1.59 -26.48
C GLN A 373 -16.75 -1.01 -27.52
N LEU A 374 -16.92 -1.35 -28.80
CA LEU A 374 -16.04 -0.85 -29.86
C LEU A 374 -16.36 0.63 -30.21
N PRO A 375 -15.33 1.42 -30.53
CA PRO A 375 -15.52 2.82 -30.91
C PRO A 375 -16.29 2.93 -32.23
N GLY A 376 -17.13 3.95 -32.35
CA GLY A 376 -17.96 4.19 -33.54
C GLY A 376 -19.26 3.39 -33.58
N ILE A 377 -19.41 2.35 -32.75
CA ILE A 377 -20.65 1.58 -32.64
C ILE A 377 -21.53 2.23 -31.57
N THR A 378 -22.63 2.83 -32.03
CA THR A 378 -23.64 3.46 -31.18
C THR A 378 -24.85 2.56 -30.99
N TRP A 379 -25.66 2.88 -29.99
CA TRP A 379 -26.93 2.20 -29.75
C TRP A 379 -27.94 2.36 -30.90
N GLU A 380 -27.75 3.35 -31.79
CA GLU A 380 -28.59 3.56 -33.00
C GLU A 380 -28.29 2.53 -34.08
N ASN A 381 -27.01 2.20 -34.22
CA ASN A 381 -26.50 1.39 -35.32
C ASN A 381 -26.43 -0.10 -34.93
N GLN A 382 -26.29 -0.43 -33.64
CA GLN A 382 -26.22 -1.81 -33.15
C GLN A 382 -27.39 -2.72 -33.61
N PRO A 383 -28.67 -2.28 -33.67
CA PRO A 383 -29.75 -3.20 -33.98
C PRO A 383 -29.72 -3.64 -35.44
N LYS A 384 -29.20 -2.79 -36.34
CA LYS A 384 -29.00 -3.13 -37.76
C LYS A 384 -27.93 -4.22 -37.88
N ILE A 385 -26.79 -4.03 -37.22
CA ILE A 385 -25.69 -5.00 -37.21
C ILE A 385 -26.16 -6.36 -36.67
N TYR A 386 -26.89 -6.35 -35.55
CA TYR A 386 -27.40 -7.58 -34.95
C TYR A 386 -28.45 -8.28 -35.82
N LYS A 387 -29.44 -7.54 -36.35
CA LYS A 387 -30.55 -8.13 -37.14
C LYS A 387 -30.12 -8.57 -38.54
N GLU A 388 -29.32 -7.77 -39.23
CA GLU A 388 -28.95 -8.02 -40.63
C GLU A 388 -27.74 -8.95 -40.75
N LYS A 389 -26.71 -8.75 -39.90
CA LYS A 389 -25.43 -9.47 -39.99
C LYS A 389 -25.29 -10.59 -38.96
N LYS A 390 -26.24 -10.74 -38.03
CA LYS A 390 -26.22 -11.75 -36.94
C LYS A 390 -24.93 -11.70 -36.10
N LEU A 391 -24.38 -10.51 -35.90
CA LEU A 391 -23.17 -10.27 -35.13
C LEU A 391 -23.52 -9.69 -33.76
N TYR A 392 -23.10 -10.38 -32.69
CA TYR A 392 -23.39 -9.98 -31.30
C TYR A 392 -22.13 -9.67 -30.47
N SER A 393 -21.08 -10.49 -30.61
CA SER A 393 -19.87 -10.41 -29.78
C SER A 393 -18.64 -9.99 -30.58
N VAL A 394 -17.71 -9.31 -29.89
CA VAL A 394 -16.39 -8.97 -30.44
C VAL A 394 -15.60 -10.23 -30.80
N HIS A 395 -15.69 -11.30 -30.01
CA HIS A 395 -14.99 -12.56 -30.31
C HIS A 395 -15.53 -13.25 -31.56
N GLN A 396 -16.83 -13.07 -31.85
CA GLN A 396 -17.44 -13.56 -33.08
C GLN A 396 -16.88 -12.79 -34.29
N LEU A 397 -16.77 -11.46 -34.20
CA LEU A 397 -16.15 -10.62 -35.23
C LEU A 397 -14.70 -11.03 -35.49
N MET A 398 -13.91 -11.27 -34.43
CA MET A 398 -12.49 -11.62 -34.54
C MET A 398 -12.25 -13.02 -35.12
N ARG A 399 -13.26 -13.89 -35.16
CA ARG A 399 -13.19 -15.22 -35.79
C ARG A 399 -13.53 -15.19 -37.29
N MET A 400 -14.19 -14.14 -37.76
CA MET A 400 -14.56 -13.99 -39.18
C MET A 400 -13.34 -13.64 -40.05
N PRO A 401 -13.33 -14.01 -41.34
CA PRO A 401 -12.33 -13.55 -42.31
C PRO A 401 -12.31 -12.03 -42.46
N ALA A 402 -11.15 -11.45 -42.79
CA ALA A 402 -10.98 -9.99 -42.88
C ALA A 402 -11.94 -9.29 -43.86
N ALA A 403 -12.30 -9.96 -44.97
CA ALA A 403 -13.29 -9.44 -45.93
C ALA A 403 -14.70 -9.35 -45.33
N GLU A 404 -15.11 -10.36 -44.57
CA GLU A 404 -16.40 -10.39 -43.87
C GLU A 404 -16.44 -9.38 -42.72
N GLN A 405 -15.33 -9.18 -42.01
CA GLN A 405 -15.23 -8.18 -40.94
C GLN A 405 -15.57 -6.77 -41.45
N ARG A 406 -15.06 -6.37 -42.63
CA ARG A 406 -15.36 -5.06 -43.22
C ARG A 406 -16.82 -4.96 -43.65
N SER A 407 -17.38 -6.02 -44.23
CA SER A 407 -18.79 -6.07 -44.63
C SER A 407 -19.74 -6.07 -43.42
N ALA A 408 -19.35 -6.69 -42.31
CA ALA A 408 -20.15 -6.73 -41.08
C ALA A 408 -20.20 -5.37 -40.37
N LEU A 409 -19.17 -4.54 -40.55
CA LEU A 409 -19.07 -3.18 -39.99
C LEU A 409 -19.06 -2.13 -41.11
N ASP A 410 -19.92 -2.29 -42.12
CA ASP A 410 -20.12 -1.34 -43.22
C ASP A 410 -20.57 0.05 -42.75
N VAL A 411 -21.27 0.10 -41.61
CA VAL A 411 -21.72 1.34 -40.97
C VAL A 411 -20.55 2.26 -40.54
N LEU A 412 -19.34 1.73 -40.39
CA LEU A 412 -18.17 2.50 -39.95
C LEU A 412 -17.37 3.05 -41.13
N ASN A 413 -16.88 4.28 -40.97
CA ASN A 413 -15.88 4.89 -41.86
C ASN A 413 -14.55 4.12 -41.77
N ASP A 414 -13.70 4.17 -42.81
CA ASP A 414 -12.44 3.40 -42.84
C ASP A 414 -11.53 3.66 -41.64
N LYS A 415 -11.39 4.93 -41.22
CA LYS A 415 -10.63 5.29 -40.01
C LYS A 415 -11.26 4.74 -38.73
N GLN A 416 -12.59 4.76 -38.63
CA GLN A 416 -13.30 4.25 -37.46
C GLN A 416 -13.23 2.73 -37.40
N PHE A 417 -13.31 2.06 -38.54
CA PHE A 417 -13.14 0.63 -38.68
C PHE A 417 -11.73 0.20 -38.26
N GLU A 418 -10.69 0.89 -38.72
CA GLU A 418 -9.31 0.58 -38.33
C GLU A 418 -9.11 0.69 -36.81
N VAL A 419 -9.57 1.79 -36.21
CA VAL A 419 -9.50 1.99 -34.75
C VAL A 419 -10.33 0.93 -34.01
N ALA A 420 -11.53 0.59 -34.50
CA ALA A 420 -12.36 -0.44 -33.90
C ALA A 420 -11.68 -1.81 -33.93
N MET A 421 -11.02 -2.17 -35.03
CA MET A 421 -10.28 -3.42 -35.15
C MET A 421 -9.01 -3.45 -34.29
N GLN A 422 -8.31 -2.31 -34.15
CA GLN A 422 -7.20 -2.18 -33.20
C GLN A 422 -7.68 -2.39 -31.76
N CYS A 423 -8.80 -1.78 -31.37
CA CYS A 423 -9.41 -1.95 -30.05
C CYS A 423 -9.93 -3.39 -29.83
N ALA A 424 -10.52 -4.02 -30.84
CA ALA A 424 -11.00 -5.40 -30.76
C ALA A 424 -9.86 -6.39 -30.45
N LYS A 425 -8.65 -6.15 -30.97
CA LYS A 425 -7.45 -6.95 -30.65
C LYS A 425 -7.01 -6.83 -29.19
N LEU A 426 -7.29 -5.70 -28.54
CA LEU A 426 -6.96 -5.46 -27.13
C LEU A 426 -7.91 -6.19 -26.17
N ILE A 427 -9.11 -6.58 -26.62
CA ILE A 427 -10.09 -7.27 -25.78
C ILE A 427 -9.62 -8.71 -25.57
N PRO A 428 -9.29 -9.13 -24.34
CA PRO A 428 -8.75 -10.46 -24.06
C PRO A 428 -9.77 -11.58 -24.37
N ARG A 429 -9.26 -12.69 -24.91
CA ARG A 429 -9.98 -13.96 -25.05
C ARG A 429 -9.39 -14.94 -24.05
N ILE A 430 -10.14 -15.28 -23.02
CA ILE A 430 -9.75 -16.32 -22.07
C ILE A 430 -10.23 -17.67 -22.56
N GLU A 431 -9.40 -18.68 -22.29
CA GLU A 431 -9.73 -20.09 -22.41
C GLU A 431 -9.40 -20.77 -21.10
N VAL A 432 -10.14 -21.84 -20.81
CA VAL A 432 -9.95 -22.70 -19.64
C VAL A 432 -9.55 -24.07 -20.17
N PRO A 433 -8.27 -24.35 -20.42
CA PRO A 433 -7.85 -25.59 -21.05
C PRO A 433 -8.17 -26.82 -20.20
N ARG A 434 -8.05 -26.69 -18.87
CA ARG A 434 -8.26 -27.80 -17.94
C ARG A 434 -8.80 -27.32 -16.59
N VAL A 435 -9.77 -28.06 -16.09
CA VAL A 435 -10.34 -27.95 -14.74
C VAL A 435 -10.30 -29.32 -14.09
N LEU A 436 -9.80 -29.40 -12.86
CA LEU A 436 -9.59 -30.64 -12.15
C LEU A 436 -10.11 -30.50 -10.72
N LEU A 437 -10.81 -31.52 -10.22
CA LEU A 437 -11.26 -31.63 -8.84
C LEU A 437 -10.62 -32.85 -8.21
N THR A 438 -9.73 -32.66 -7.25
CA THR A 438 -9.05 -33.77 -6.57
C THR A 438 -8.94 -33.55 -5.07
N VAL A 439 -8.77 -34.65 -4.34
CA VAL A 439 -8.40 -34.63 -2.91
C VAL A 439 -6.91 -34.97 -2.84
N VAL A 440 -6.19 -34.33 -1.94
CA VAL A 440 -4.77 -34.63 -1.74
C VAL A 440 -4.66 -36.01 -1.08
N GLY A 441 -3.93 -36.94 -1.70
CA GLY A 441 -3.74 -38.31 -1.22
C GLY A 441 -4.80 -39.33 -1.66
N ASP A 442 -6.01 -38.90 -2.01
CA ASP A 442 -7.10 -39.80 -2.40
C ASP A 442 -7.43 -39.68 -3.90
N LYS A 443 -7.61 -40.82 -4.59
CA LYS A 443 -8.07 -40.86 -5.99
C LYS A 443 -9.53 -40.42 -6.18
N VAL A 444 -10.36 -40.58 -5.15
CA VAL A 444 -11.82 -40.32 -5.21
C VAL A 444 -12.19 -39.32 -4.14
N ILE A 445 -13.17 -38.46 -4.45
CA ILE A 445 -13.67 -37.46 -3.51
C ILE A 445 -14.57 -38.14 -2.48
N THR A 446 -14.08 -38.21 -1.23
CA THR A 446 -14.82 -38.78 -0.11
C THR A 446 -15.67 -37.74 0.62
N LYS A 447 -16.71 -38.18 1.35
CA LYS A 447 -17.55 -37.28 2.17
C LYS A 447 -16.73 -36.46 3.17
N GLU A 448 -17.06 -35.18 3.33
CA GLU A 448 -16.44 -34.23 4.28
C GLU A 448 -14.92 -34.01 4.11
N SER A 449 -14.33 -34.51 3.03
CA SER A 449 -12.93 -34.26 2.66
C SER A 449 -12.72 -32.84 2.12
N PHE A 450 -11.48 -32.36 2.20
CA PHE A 450 -11.06 -31.10 1.57
C PHE A 450 -10.75 -31.33 0.09
N VAL A 451 -11.60 -30.82 -0.78
CA VAL A 451 -11.46 -30.91 -2.23
C VAL A 451 -10.68 -29.69 -2.74
N THR A 452 -9.69 -29.95 -3.57
CA THR A 452 -8.92 -28.93 -4.29
C THR A 452 -9.43 -28.83 -5.72
N LEU A 453 -9.97 -27.67 -6.09
CA LEU A 453 -10.31 -27.29 -7.45
C LEU A 453 -9.11 -26.58 -8.08
N ILE A 454 -8.59 -27.13 -9.18
CA ILE A 454 -7.50 -26.55 -9.95
C ILE A 454 -8.02 -26.09 -11.30
N VAL A 455 -7.82 -24.81 -11.60
CA VAL A 455 -8.25 -24.16 -12.84
C VAL A 455 -7.04 -23.58 -13.55
N LYS A 456 -6.76 -24.05 -14.77
CA LYS A 456 -5.77 -23.43 -15.67
C LYS A 456 -6.49 -22.40 -16.55
N LEU A 457 -6.03 -21.16 -16.49
CA LEU A 457 -6.51 -20.04 -17.31
C LEU A 457 -5.44 -19.66 -18.33
N LYS A 458 -5.86 -19.40 -19.57
CA LYS A 458 -4.98 -18.99 -20.67
C LYS A 458 -5.57 -17.83 -21.46
N VAL A 459 -4.73 -16.85 -21.81
CA VAL A 459 -5.09 -15.70 -22.67
C VAL A 459 -4.72 -16.01 -24.12
N ALA A 460 -5.72 -16.32 -24.95
CA ALA A 460 -5.55 -16.83 -26.31
C ALA A 460 -4.99 -15.79 -27.31
N ASN A 461 -5.23 -14.50 -27.09
CA ASN A 461 -4.88 -13.42 -28.03
C ASN A 461 -3.60 -12.63 -27.66
N THR A 462 -2.66 -13.27 -26.96
CA THR A 462 -1.41 -12.63 -26.55
C THR A 462 -0.52 -12.27 -27.76
N SER A 463 -0.12 -11.01 -27.88
CA SER A 463 0.76 -10.51 -28.95
C SER A 463 2.23 -10.92 -28.80
N LYS A 464 2.65 -11.29 -27.59
CA LYS A 464 3.93 -11.98 -27.38
C LYS A 464 3.75 -13.42 -27.86
N LYS A 465 4.52 -13.84 -28.88
CA LYS A 465 4.82 -15.27 -29.03
C LYS A 465 5.25 -15.76 -27.65
N ILE A 466 4.66 -16.85 -27.16
CA ILE A 466 5.14 -17.53 -25.95
C ILE A 466 6.62 -17.79 -26.21
N VAL A 467 7.50 -16.97 -25.64
CA VAL A 467 8.94 -17.26 -25.67
C VAL A 467 9.04 -18.51 -24.81
N PRO A 468 9.50 -19.65 -25.35
CA PRO A 468 9.72 -20.84 -24.54
C PRO A 468 10.58 -20.40 -23.37
N ARG A 469 10.02 -20.51 -22.16
CA ARG A 469 10.75 -20.26 -20.92
C ARG A 469 12.02 -21.12 -20.96
N GLU A 470 13.14 -20.56 -20.53
CA GLU A 470 14.48 -21.16 -20.67
C GLU A 470 14.48 -22.69 -20.49
N LYS A 471 15.10 -23.39 -21.45
CA LYS A 471 15.26 -24.84 -21.43
C LYS A 471 15.97 -25.26 -20.15
N GLY A 472 15.27 -25.94 -19.24
CA GLY A 472 15.89 -26.51 -18.04
C GLY A 472 14.93 -26.77 -16.86
N ALA A 473 13.76 -26.14 -16.82
CA ALA A 473 12.75 -26.47 -15.81
C ALA A 473 11.80 -27.55 -16.35
N PRO A 474 11.58 -28.69 -15.64
CA PRO A 474 10.52 -29.61 -15.99
C PRO A 474 9.18 -28.90 -15.77
N VAL A 475 8.56 -28.44 -16.87
CA VAL A 475 7.19 -27.93 -16.82
C VAL A 475 6.30 -29.16 -16.87
N LEU A 476 5.85 -29.61 -15.70
CA LEU A 476 4.67 -30.47 -15.61
C LEU A 476 3.53 -29.67 -16.22
N ASP A 477 3.09 -29.99 -17.43
CA ASP A 477 1.88 -29.38 -17.99
C ASP A 477 0.69 -30.08 -17.34
N ILE A 478 -0.22 -29.33 -16.73
CA ILE A 478 -1.40 -29.91 -16.10
C ILE A 478 -2.19 -30.80 -17.08
N GLU A 479 -2.12 -30.50 -18.39
CA GLU A 479 -2.76 -31.28 -19.45
C GLU A 479 -2.17 -32.69 -19.60
N SER A 480 -0.90 -32.88 -19.23
CA SER A 480 -0.19 -34.17 -19.30
C SER A 480 -0.33 -35.04 -18.06
N ILE A 481 -0.82 -34.48 -16.95
CA ILE A 481 -0.99 -35.20 -15.69
C ILE A 481 -2.24 -36.08 -15.77
N ALA A 482 -2.16 -37.36 -15.39
CA ALA A 482 -3.34 -38.22 -15.30
C ALA A 482 -4.22 -37.79 -14.12
N ASP A 483 -5.55 -37.86 -14.26
CA ASP A 483 -6.48 -37.42 -13.20
C ASP A 483 -6.31 -38.22 -11.89
N GLU A 484 -5.78 -39.45 -11.98
CA GLU A 484 -5.53 -40.34 -10.85
C GLU A 484 -4.16 -40.17 -10.18
N ASP A 485 -3.25 -39.38 -10.77
CA ASP A 485 -1.87 -39.20 -10.27
C ASP A 485 -1.81 -38.04 -9.26
N THR A 486 -2.26 -38.32 -8.04
CA THR A 486 -2.35 -37.35 -6.93
C THR A 486 -1.01 -36.70 -6.62
N ASP A 487 0.09 -37.45 -6.71
CA ASP A 487 1.44 -36.97 -6.40
C ASP A 487 1.93 -35.98 -7.45
N ALA A 488 1.69 -36.25 -8.74
CA ALA A 488 2.03 -35.32 -9.80
C ALA A 488 1.21 -34.03 -9.70
N ILE A 489 -0.07 -34.12 -9.32
CA ILE A 489 -0.94 -32.96 -9.10
C ILE A 489 -0.42 -32.14 -7.92
N GLU A 490 -0.07 -32.77 -6.81
CA GLU A 490 0.45 -32.08 -5.62
C GLU A 490 1.76 -31.37 -5.92
N ARG A 491 2.71 -32.04 -6.59
CA ARG A 491 3.98 -31.44 -7.05
C ARG A 491 3.73 -30.27 -7.99
N PHE A 492 2.75 -30.39 -8.90
CA PHE A 492 2.38 -29.31 -9.81
C PHE A 492 1.83 -28.09 -9.06
N VAL A 493 0.93 -28.30 -8.09
CA VAL A 493 0.37 -27.24 -7.23
C VAL A 493 1.46 -26.58 -6.40
N ALA A 494 2.37 -27.35 -5.79
CA ALA A 494 3.48 -26.81 -5.01
C ALA A 494 4.42 -25.93 -5.86
N THR A 495 4.63 -26.31 -7.13
CA THR A 495 5.51 -25.60 -8.07
C THR A 495 4.85 -24.35 -8.67
N HIS A 496 3.56 -24.43 -9.02
CA HIS A 496 2.84 -23.33 -9.70
C HIS A 496 2.04 -22.43 -8.74
N GLY A 497 1.80 -22.86 -7.50
CA GLY A 497 1.17 -22.07 -6.44
C GLY A 497 2.08 -20.97 -5.88
N LYS A 498 3.41 -21.12 -6.01
CA LYS A 498 4.39 -20.09 -5.63
C LYS A 498 4.58 -19.10 -6.77
N SER A 499 3.68 -18.12 -6.83
CA SER A 499 3.77 -16.83 -7.53
C SER A 499 4.69 -16.81 -8.76
N ALA A 500 4.12 -17.01 -9.95
CA ALA A 500 4.72 -16.49 -11.19
C ALA A 500 5.04 -14.98 -11.00
N ALA A 501 6.15 -14.50 -11.58
CA ALA A 501 6.62 -13.14 -11.41
C ALA A 501 5.46 -12.12 -11.51
N LYS A 502 5.40 -11.15 -10.58
CA LYS A 502 4.37 -10.08 -10.55
C LYS A 502 4.42 -9.28 -11.85
N HIS A 503 3.76 -9.77 -12.89
CA HIS A 503 3.58 -9.04 -14.14
C HIS A 503 2.51 -7.99 -13.91
N THR A 504 2.80 -6.75 -14.29
CA THR A 504 1.80 -5.68 -14.28
C THR A 504 0.67 -6.05 -15.24
N PRO A 505 -0.60 -6.08 -14.82
CA PRO A 505 -1.72 -6.35 -15.71
C PRO A 505 -1.76 -5.37 -16.88
N ALA A 506 -2.29 -5.84 -18.01
CA ALA A 506 -2.58 -4.97 -19.13
C ALA A 506 -3.65 -3.93 -18.74
N GLU A 507 -3.47 -2.68 -19.18
CA GLU A 507 -4.50 -1.65 -19.03
C GLU A 507 -5.74 -2.06 -19.83
N ALA A 508 -6.90 -2.06 -19.19
CA ALA A 508 -8.15 -2.37 -19.85
C ALA A 508 -8.52 -1.24 -20.83
N TYR A 509 -9.07 -1.63 -21.98
CA TYR A 509 -9.65 -0.69 -22.93
C TYR A 509 -11.03 -0.26 -22.43
N CYS A 510 -11.08 0.91 -21.76
CA CYS A 510 -12.28 1.53 -21.22
C CYS A 510 -12.34 3.02 -21.65
N PRO A 511 -12.78 3.33 -22.89
CA PRO A 511 -12.67 4.68 -23.46
C PRO A 511 -13.54 5.73 -22.76
N HIS A 512 -14.64 5.29 -22.13
CA HIS A 512 -15.61 6.14 -21.44
C HIS A 512 -15.31 6.33 -19.95
N PHE A 513 -14.26 5.70 -19.44
CA PHE A 513 -13.82 5.83 -18.06
C PHE A 513 -12.58 6.72 -17.98
N ALA A 514 -12.67 7.85 -17.28
CA ALA A 514 -11.57 8.82 -17.17
C ALA A 514 -10.34 8.26 -16.41
N GLY A 515 -10.55 7.27 -15.53
CA GLY A 515 -9.50 6.65 -14.75
C GLY A 515 -8.62 5.68 -15.56
N ARG A 516 -7.56 5.17 -14.92
CA ARG A 516 -6.86 3.98 -15.39
C ARG A 516 -7.51 2.78 -14.71
N LYS A 517 -7.92 1.79 -15.50
CA LYS A 517 -8.43 0.51 -15.01
C LYS A 517 -7.56 -0.59 -15.58
N ASP A 518 -7.09 -1.47 -14.72
CA ASP A 518 -6.32 -2.63 -15.15
C ASP A 518 -7.29 -3.79 -15.44
N SER A 519 -6.92 -4.68 -16.38
CA SER A 519 -7.75 -5.83 -16.72
C SER A 519 -7.65 -6.88 -15.62
N GLN A 520 -8.77 -7.11 -14.92
CA GLN A 520 -8.90 -8.08 -13.85
C GLN A 520 -10.04 -9.06 -14.15
N TRP A 521 -9.97 -10.23 -13.52
CA TRP A 521 -10.91 -11.33 -13.75
C TRP A 521 -11.39 -11.93 -12.44
N TRP A 522 -12.70 -12.14 -12.35
CA TRP A 522 -13.35 -12.82 -11.26
C TRP A 522 -13.45 -14.30 -11.58
N LEU A 523 -13.01 -15.13 -10.65
CA LEU A 523 -13.30 -16.56 -10.65
C LEU A 523 -14.32 -16.83 -9.55
N CYS A 524 -15.49 -17.29 -9.96
CA CYS A 524 -16.61 -17.64 -9.09
C CYS A 524 -16.87 -19.14 -9.21
N PHE A 525 -17.01 -19.81 -8.07
CA PHE A 525 -17.39 -21.21 -8.00
C PHE A 525 -18.66 -21.33 -7.16
N ALA A 526 -19.73 -21.79 -7.78
CA ALA A 526 -21.07 -21.81 -7.19
C ALA A 526 -21.73 -23.17 -7.38
N ASN A 527 -22.63 -23.52 -6.46
CA ASN A 527 -23.50 -24.67 -6.60
C ASN A 527 -24.73 -24.27 -7.42
N TYR A 528 -24.97 -24.99 -8.51
CA TYR A 528 -26.06 -24.70 -9.45
C TYR A 528 -27.44 -24.85 -8.79
N GLN A 529 -27.62 -25.86 -7.93
CA GLN A 529 -28.92 -26.16 -7.31
C GLN A 529 -29.28 -25.17 -6.21
N SER A 530 -28.30 -24.77 -5.39
CA SER A 530 -28.55 -23.89 -4.25
C SER A 530 -28.47 -22.41 -4.61
N GLY A 531 -27.91 -22.05 -5.77
CA GLY A 531 -27.67 -20.66 -6.15
C GLY A 531 -26.72 -19.91 -5.19
N LYS A 532 -25.85 -20.66 -4.50
CA LYS A 532 -24.90 -20.12 -3.52
C LYS A 532 -23.47 -20.32 -3.98
N LEU A 533 -22.62 -19.37 -3.62
CA LEU A 533 -21.18 -19.48 -3.77
C LEU A 533 -20.64 -20.56 -2.82
N VAL A 534 -19.73 -21.38 -3.32
CA VAL A 534 -19.03 -22.39 -2.52
C VAL A 534 -17.86 -21.75 -1.79
N VAL A 535 -17.13 -20.87 -2.50
CA VAL A 535 -15.98 -20.13 -2.01
C VAL A 535 -16.16 -18.65 -2.39
N PRO A 536 -15.68 -17.69 -1.59
CA PRO A 536 -15.71 -16.29 -1.98
C PRO A 536 -14.99 -16.09 -3.33
N PRO A 537 -15.53 -15.25 -4.24
CA PRO A 537 -14.93 -14.99 -5.54
C PRO A 537 -13.49 -14.48 -5.42
N ILE A 538 -12.61 -15.00 -6.27
CA ILE A 538 -11.21 -14.56 -6.32
C ILE A 538 -11.03 -13.55 -7.45
N LEU A 539 -10.42 -12.41 -7.12
CA LEU A 539 -10.00 -11.40 -8.09
C LEU A 539 -8.57 -11.69 -8.57
N ILE A 540 -8.45 -11.99 -9.85
CA ILE A 540 -7.19 -12.27 -10.54
C ILE A 540 -6.71 -10.99 -11.20
N SER A 541 -5.57 -10.47 -10.76
CA SER A 541 -5.04 -9.16 -11.18
C SER A 541 -3.75 -9.23 -11.98
N ASP A 542 -3.18 -10.41 -12.15
CA ASP A 542 -1.84 -10.65 -12.68
C ASP A 542 -1.85 -11.70 -13.81
N LEU A 543 -3.02 -11.87 -14.45
CA LEU A 543 -3.20 -12.73 -15.61
C LEU A 543 -2.60 -12.06 -16.86
N SER A 544 -1.44 -12.55 -17.31
CA SER A 544 -0.74 -12.03 -18.50
C SER A 544 -0.75 -13.00 -19.68
N THR A 545 -0.47 -14.29 -19.45
CA THR A 545 -0.41 -15.34 -20.48
C THR A 545 -1.18 -16.56 -20.01
N GLU A 546 -0.67 -17.22 -18.97
CA GLU A 546 -1.28 -18.38 -18.34
C GLU A 546 -1.23 -18.24 -16.82
N ARG A 547 -2.22 -18.79 -16.14
CA ARG A 547 -2.24 -18.85 -14.68
C ARG A 547 -2.99 -20.09 -14.20
N VAL A 548 -2.42 -20.76 -13.22
CA VAL A 548 -3.09 -21.82 -12.48
C VAL A 548 -3.64 -21.24 -11.19
N ILE A 549 -4.89 -21.55 -10.88
CA ILE A 549 -5.55 -21.13 -9.65
C ILE A 549 -6.03 -22.38 -8.95
N THR A 550 -5.71 -22.46 -7.66
CA THR A 550 -6.12 -23.55 -6.79
C THR A 550 -7.05 -23.02 -5.72
N LEU A 551 -8.17 -23.71 -5.53
CA LEU A 551 -9.21 -23.40 -4.57
C LEU A 551 -9.44 -24.61 -3.69
N GLN A 552 -9.61 -24.43 -2.39
CA GLN A 552 -9.94 -25.52 -1.48
C GLN A 552 -11.30 -25.27 -0.84
N PHE A 553 -12.13 -26.31 -0.78
CA PHE A 553 -13.42 -26.28 -0.12
C PHE A 553 -13.76 -27.65 0.46
N GLN A 554 -14.65 -27.69 1.45
CA GLN A 554 -15.09 -28.94 2.05
C GLN A 554 -16.18 -29.58 1.19
N SER A 555 -16.06 -30.88 0.92
CA SER A 555 -17.09 -31.62 0.22
C SER A 555 -18.36 -31.77 1.08
N PRO A 556 -19.55 -31.79 0.47
CA PRO A 556 -20.79 -32.02 1.19
C PRO A 556 -20.86 -33.38 1.91
N PRO A 557 -21.66 -33.52 2.97
CA PRO A 557 -21.73 -34.75 3.76
C PRO A 557 -22.52 -35.88 3.09
N GLN A 558 -23.40 -35.57 2.13
CA GLN A 558 -24.22 -36.59 1.46
C GLN A 558 -23.48 -37.14 0.24
N CYS A 559 -23.44 -38.47 0.13
CA CYS A 559 -22.88 -39.15 -1.04
C CYS A 559 -23.87 -39.02 -2.21
N ARG A 560 -23.58 -38.11 -3.13
CA ARG A 560 -24.32 -37.91 -4.38
C ARG A 560 -23.47 -37.14 -5.38
N THR A 561 -23.94 -37.06 -6.61
CA THR A 561 -23.37 -36.17 -7.62
C THR A 561 -23.88 -34.74 -7.39
N TYR A 562 -22.94 -33.81 -7.23
CA TYR A 562 -23.21 -32.37 -7.13
C TYR A 562 -22.79 -31.69 -8.43
N ARG A 563 -23.68 -30.85 -8.97
CA ARG A 563 -23.38 -30.03 -10.13
C ARG A 563 -22.99 -28.62 -9.70
N PHE A 564 -21.74 -28.28 -9.95
CA PHE A 564 -21.19 -26.96 -9.73
C PHE A 564 -21.09 -26.18 -11.04
N GLN A 565 -21.00 -24.87 -10.90
CA GLN A 565 -20.81 -23.95 -12.00
C GLN A 565 -19.56 -23.11 -11.72
N LEU A 566 -18.58 -23.23 -12.61
CA LEU A 566 -17.42 -22.37 -12.68
C LEU A 566 -17.74 -21.21 -13.62
N LEU A 567 -17.69 -20.00 -13.08
CA LEU A 567 -17.87 -18.77 -13.84
C LEU A 567 -16.58 -17.95 -13.77
N ILE A 568 -16.02 -17.64 -14.95
CA ILE A 568 -14.93 -16.70 -15.11
C ILE A 568 -15.49 -15.46 -15.79
N LYS A 569 -15.42 -14.33 -15.09
CA LYS A 569 -16.05 -13.10 -15.51
C LYS A 569 -15.04 -11.96 -15.52
N SER A 570 -15.02 -11.17 -16.59
CA SER A 570 -14.13 -10.00 -16.62
C SER A 570 -14.65 -8.90 -15.70
N ASP A 571 -13.79 -8.12 -15.06
CA ASP A 571 -14.24 -6.93 -14.34
C ASP A 571 -14.48 -5.73 -15.27
N SER A 572 -13.86 -5.73 -16.45
CA SER A 572 -13.83 -4.57 -17.35
C SER A 572 -14.53 -4.78 -18.67
N TYR A 573 -14.57 -6.00 -19.21
CA TYR A 573 -15.09 -6.26 -20.56
C TYR A 573 -16.41 -7.03 -20.50
N ILE A 574 -17.32 -6.76 -21.43
CA ILE A 574 -18.61 -7.45 -21.54
C ILE A 574 -18.50 -8.55 -22.60
N GLY A 575 -19.17 -9.69 -22.40
CA GLY A 575 -19.22 -10.78 -23.38
C GLY A 575 -17.94 -11.62 -23.48
N CYS A 576 -17.03 -11.48 -22.52
CA CYS A 576 -15.82 -12.30 -22.39
C CYS A 576 -15.99 -13.43 -21.34
N ASP A 577 -17.22 -13.64 -20.88
CA ASP A 577 -17.50 -14.50 -19.74
C ASP A 577 -17.52 -15.98 -20.16
N ILE A 578 -17.00 -16.84 -19.29
CA ILE A 578 -16.97 -18.29 -19.50
C ILE A 578 -17.75 -18.93 -18.36
N MET A 579 -18.71 -19.77 -18.72
CA MET A 579 -19.52 -20.55 -17.80
C MET A 579 -19.32 -22.02 -18.15
N GLN A 580 -18.82 -22.79 -17.21
CA GLN A 580 -18.59 -24.23 -17.36
C GLN A 580 -19.24 -24.97 -16.20
N ASP A 581 -20.06 -25.97 -16.52
CA ASP A 581 -20.64 -26.86 -15.52
C ASP A 581 -19.65 -27.98 -15.20
N ILE A 582 -19.53 -28.31 -13.92
CA ILE A 582 -18.60 -29.33 -13.41
C ILE A 582 -19.38 -30.24 -12.47
N ASP A 583 -19.37 -31.53 -12.76
CA ASP A 583 -20.01 -32.53 -11.92
C ASP A 583 -18.96 -33.14 -10.96
N MET A 584 -19.34 -33.25 -9.68
CA MET A 584 -18.50 -33.80 -8.62
C MET A 584 -19.25 -34.94 -7.94
N THR A 585 -18.70 -36.15 -8.02
CA THR A 585 -19.26 -37.34 -7.37
C THR A 585 -18.63 -37.54 -6.01
N VAL A 586 -19.43 -37.44 -4.94
CA VAL A 586 -18.99 -37.75 -3.58
C VAL A 586 -19.32 -39.18 -3.26
N VAL A 587 -18.31 -39.96 -2.87
CA VAL A 587 -18.44 -41.39 -2.55
C VAL A 587 -18.04 -41.64 -1.10
N GLU A 588 -18.44 -42.78 -0.55
CA GLU A 588 -18.05 -43.19 0.79
C GLU A 588 -16.63 -43.77 0.80
N ARG A 589 -15.89 -43.54 1.89
CA ARG A 589 -14.49 -43.97 2.04
C ARG A 589 -14.28 -45.48 1.86
N SER A 590 -15.30 -46.29 2.19
CA SER A 590 -15.28 -47.76 2.03
C SER A 590 -15.15 -48.23 0.57
N THR A 591 -15.42 -47.36 -0.40
CA THR A 591 -15.31 -47.66 -1.83
C THR A 591 -13.93 -47.38 -2.41
N LEU A 592 -13.02 -46.81 -1.62
CA LEU A 592 -11.64 -46.58 -2.07
C LEU A 592 -10.92 -47.92 -2.27
N PRO A 593 -10.03 -48.01 -3.28
CA PRO A 593 -9.09 -49.12 -3.35
C PRO A 593 -8.29 -49.22 -2.04
N PRO A 594 -7.95 -50.43 -1.56
CA PRO A 594 -7.06 -50.56 -0.41
C PRO A 594 -5.76 -49.79 -0.70
N GLU A 595 -5.33 -48.98 0.27
CA GLU A 595 -4.06 -48.27 0.17
C GLU A 595 -2.94 -49.28 -0.12
N PRO A 596 -2.05 -49.00 -1.09
CA PRO A 596 -0.89 -49.85 -1.27
C PRO A 596 -0.13 -49.90 0.06
N PRO A 597 0.37 -51.08 0.47
CA PRO A 597 1.18 -51.18 1.69
C PRO A 597 2.31 -50.16 1.59
N ILE A 598 2.44 -49.32 2.61
CA ILE A 598 3.59 -48.44 2.76
C ILE A 598 4.78 -49.38 2.87
N ASP A 599 5.67 -49.38 1.88
CA ASP A 599 6.99 -50.01 2.03
C ASP A 599 7.73 -49.19 3.10
N ASP A 600 7.57 -49.62 4.36
CA ASP A 600 8.36 -49.18 5.51
C ASP A 600 9.82 -49.66 5.41
N ASP A 601 10.26 -50.10 4.23
CA ASP A 601 11.67 -50.25 3.87
C ASP A 601 12.33 -48.87 3.83
N ILE A 602 12.53 -48.29 5.02
CA ILE A 602 13.68 -47.45 5.33
C ILE A 602 14.86 -48.25 4.79
N SER A 603 15.32 -47.86 3.61
CA SER A 603 16.37 -48.53 2.88
C SER A 603 17.52 -48.73 3.86
N GLU A 604 17.80 -49.97 4.25
CA GLU A 604 19.02 -50.27 5.00
C GLU A 604 20.15 -49.55 4.24
N PRO A 605 20.92 -48.67 4.90
CA PRO A 605 21.91 -47.89 4.18
C PRO A 605 22.80 -48.87 3.43
N GLU A 606 22.80 -48.78 2.09
CA GLU A 606 23.60 -49.64 1.22
C GLU A 606 24.99 -49.79 1.83
N ALA A 607 25.57 -50.99 1.83
CA ALA A 607 26.79 -51.30 2.57
C ALA A 607 27.99 -50.38 2.24
N ASP A 608 27.93 -49.66 1.11
CA ASP A 608 28.92 -48.68 0.66
C ASP A 608 28.61 -47.22 1.08
N SER A 609 27.51 -46.98 1.79
CA SER A 609 27.17 -45.67 2.37
C SER A 609 28.15 -45.32 3.50
N ILE A 610 28.54 -44.04 3.56
CA ILE A 610 29.40 -43.47 4.61
C ILE A 610 28.83 -43.80 6.02
N ALA A 611 27.50 -43.92 6.15
CA ALA A 611 26.85 -44.31 7.39
C ALA A 611 27.17 -45.76 7.82
N ALA A 612 27.22 -46.70 6.87
CA ALA A 612 27.58 -48.10 7.11
C ALA A 612 29.07 -48.25 7.44
N GLN A 613 29.95 -47.50 6.77
CA GLN A 613 31.39 -47.46 7.08
C GLN A 613 31.67 -46.87 8.48
N MET A 614 30.92 -45.85 8.90
CA MET A 614 31.04 -45.29 10.26
C MET A 614 30.55 -46.26 11.34
N ALA A 615 29.52 -47.05 11.06
CA ALA A 615 29.05 -48.11 11.96
C ALA A 615 30.08 -49.24 12.12
N GLN A 616 30.72 -49.68 11.02
CA GLN A 616 31.79 -50.67 11.06
C GLN A 616 33.05 -50.16 11.80
N MET A 617 33.43 -48.89 11.62
CA MET A 617 34.56 -48.32 12.36
C MET A 617 34.29 -48.23 13.87
N ARG A 618 33.03 -47.99 14.28
CA ARG A 618 32.65 -48.06 15.70
C ARG A 618 32.75 -49.48 16.26
N GLY A 619 32.52 -50.51 15.46
CA GLY A 619 32.62 -51.91 15.88
C GLY A 619 34.04 -52.45 16.08
N GLN A 620 35.06 -51.81 15.51
CA GLN A 620 36.45 -52.31 15.54
C GLN A 620 37.32 -51.79 16.69
N GLN A 621 36.86 -50.81 17.47
CA GLN A 621 37.56 -50.37 18.69
C GLN A 621 37.03 -51.08 19.93
N ALA A 622 37.28 -52.38 20.04
CA ALA A 622 37.15 -53.11 21.30
C ALA A 622 38.23 -54.19 21.41
N GLY A 623 39.47 -53.77 21.64
CA GLY A 623 40.58 -54.63 22.02
C GLY A 623 40.95 -54.45 23.49
N ALA A 624 40.63 -55.48 24.28
CA ALA A 624 41.19 -55.83 25.59
C ALA A 624 40.73 -55.04 26.85
N ARG A 625 39.83 -55.66 27.63
CA ARG A 625 40.17 -56.24 28.97
C ARG A 625 38.97 -56.93 29.66
N ARG A 626 39.19 -58.21 29.95
CA ARG A 626 38.96 -58.94 31.23
C ARG A 626 37.54 -59.04 31.84
N ASN A 627 37.12 -60.31 31.90
CA ASN A 627 36.50 -61.06 33.00
C ASN A 627 35.14 -60.65 33.61
N GLU A 628 34.33 -61.72 33.66
CA GLU A 628 33.48 -62.19 34.77
C GLU A 628 32.13 -61.51 35.02
N ASP A 629 31.13 -62.38 34.88
CA ASP A 629 29.94 -62.57 35.71
C ASP A 629 28.67 -61.75 35.48
N ASP A 630 27.59 -62.56 35.49
CA ASP A 630 26.20 -62.29 35.85
C ASP A 630 25.38 -61.38 34.92
N SER A 631 24.09 -61.61 34.68
CA SER A 631 23.15 -62.71 34.87
C SER A 631 21.82 -62.15 34.36
N SER A 632 20.98 -62.98 33.74
CA SER A 632 19.52 -63.03 33.91
C SER A 632 18.62 -61.80 33.66
N ASP A 633 17.60 -62.06 32.82
CA ASP A 633 16.18 -61.71 32.98
C ASP A 633 15.82 -60.24 32.67
N ASP A 634 14.99 -59.91 31.68
CA ASP A 634 13.61 -60.30 31.31
C ASP A 634 12.79 -58.99 31.34
N GLU A 635 12.28 -58.59 30.18
CA GLU A 635 10.90 -58.14 29.87
C GLU A 635 10.86 -57.30 28.59
#